data_AF-A0A2A4WPV5-F1
#
_entry.id   AF-A0A2A4WPV5-F1
#
_cell.length_a   1.000
_cell.length_b   1.000
_cell.length_c   1.000
_cell.angle_alpha   90.00
_cell.angle_beta   90.00
_cell.angle_gamma   90.00
#
_symmetry.space_group_name_H-M   'P 1'
#
loop_
_entity.id
_entity.type
_entity.pdbx_description
1 polymer ?
#
loop_
_entity_poly.entity_id
_entity_poly.type
_entity_poly.pdbx_seq_one_letter_code
_entity_poly.pdbx_strand_id
1 'polypeptide(L)'
;MSVDFSNLILIDYLSLVLMAISFLYFQLSILNRSNDKSTLSRASLSFVNSLLFISVVGLVVQPEFKLVANNELKEVRIITKSTNTDIDSMIDEVEENRGNTFILTDVMEPFLNKSKSIHLNRNVISSPSQLPIRMSRVYRGEPNRRYSLEVVGDGFTRQQIESISKNKGRYFQGIVYEPPTDKTIGIIHPTWNVRMNLGELSLFTAEFQSGSSEDIKDKNKKSAYVVRLLDPSGQLEGEKTISNSELINFKIIPKTFGLMTYKIEVLEGDTVISQETIAIEVINQSNLRMLILQSSPSFETKQIKNWAGDNQAVVVVNTNINPKINLSRLTNVDEQERKKYELLALSESLLAGFDILMIDSRRFNQLNVEEKKTIANSLDDGLGVILLMDKESLEDSLPFSASAEGWLSTRLVGKNNQSALYLESLKENNKGHHLLYESAISHISNGFEFEDNKSTPLISNSKKEILVVQLQQGLGKVSYSLIKDTYRWVSNGEKNSHSLFWQHLIKNTARQRKNEIEWITDNERIVVGNKERLCVANKLMSSDLYQSEIHSFRDNKVSKVLFNKVPTLTNRYCASYWPEASGWHHLRMGEENKYQALNFYVYPKDNFLADHKRLKIKNTLKYKEQINSMKKTSRSKTAFLYGKIEIWIYWMLIILSLTYIWIERKYSE
;
A
#
# COMPACT_ATOMS: atom_id res chain seq x y z
N MET A 1 3.52 25.60 48.30
CA MET A 1 2.76 24.44 48.79
C MET A 1 1.29 24.85 48.77
N SER A 2 0.56 24.59 47.68
CA SER A 2 -0.87 24.91 47.61
C SER A 2 -1.64 23.65 47.96
N VAL A 3 -2.26 23.60 49.14
CA VAL A 3 -3.12 22.49 49.55
C VAL A 3 -4.48 22.71 48.87
N ASP A 4 -4.92 21.73 48.10
CA ASP A 4 -6.20 21.79 47.40
C ASP A 4 -7.28 21.15 48.27
N PHE A 5 -8.25 21.95 48.72
CA PHE A 5 -9.33 21.51 49.61
C PHE A 5 -10.62 21.17 48.83
N SER A 6 -10.58 21.17 47.50
CA SER A 6 -11.77 21.03 46.63
C SER A 6 -12.48 19.67 46.70
N ASN A 7 -11.88 18.66 47.32
CA ASN A 7 -12.43 17.31 47.44
C ASN A 7 -13.12 17.01 48.79
N LEU A 8 -13.19 17.98 49.72
CA LEU A 8 -13.79 17.76 51.05
C LEU A 8 -15.31 17.84 50.99
N ILE A 9 -16.00 16.86 51.60
CA ILE A 9 -17.45 16.84 51.72
C ILE A 9 -17.85 17.70 52.92
N LEU A 10 -19.10 18.18 52.99
CA LEU A 10 -19.63 19.02 54.08
C LEU A 10 -19.31 18.47 55.49
N ILE A 11 -19.30 17.15 55.65
CA ILE A 11 -18.96 16.44 56.89
C ILE A 11 -17.50 16.67 57.29
N ASP A 12 -16.57 16.69 56.33
CA ASP A 12 -15.16 16.89 56.60
C ASP A 12 -14.90 18.33 57.06
N TYR A 13 -15.58 19.32 56.47
CA TYR A 13 -15.52 20.71 56.94
C TYR A 13 -16.05 20.86 58.37
N LEU A 14 -17.17 20.21 58.69
CA LEU A 14 -17.75 20.25 60.03
C LEU A 14 -16.83 19.57 61.05
N SER A 15 -16.16 18.48 60.65
CA SER A 15 -15.15 17.80 61.46
C SER A 15 -13.91 18.68 61.72
N LEU A 16 -13.43 19.42 60.71
CA LEU A 16 -12.30 20.34 60.83
C LEU A 16 -12.62 21.52 61.76
N VAL A 17 -13.84 22.06 61.68
CA VAL A 17 -14.31 23.12 62.58
C VAL A 17 -14.38 22.62 64.02
N LEU A 18 -14.96 21.44 64.26
CA LEU A 18 -15.01 20.83 65.59
C LEU A 18 -13.60 20.54 66.14
N MET A 19 -12.68 20.05 65.30
CA MET A 19 -11.30 19.83 65.70
C MET A 19 -10.59 21.14 66.05
N ALA A 20 -10.81 22.22 65.29
CA ALA A 20 -10.21 23.52 65.59
C ALA A 20 -10.74 24.12 66.90
N ILE A 21 -12.05 23.99 67.17
CA ILE A 21 -12.66 24.40 68.44
C ILE A 21 -12.07 23.58 69.60
N SER A 22 -11.96 22.26 69.43
CA SER A 22 -11.34 21.36 70.40
C SER A 22 -9.88 21.74 70.68
N PHE A 23 -9.10 22.00 69.64
CA PHE A 23 -7.71 22.45 69.77
C PHE A 23 -7.59 23.75 70.57
N LEU A 24 -8.39 24.76 70.26
CA LEU A 24 -8.40 26.03 70.99
C LEU A 24 -8.79 25.82 72.46
N TYR A 25 -9.81 25.00 72.72
CA TYR A 25 -10.22 24.66 74.08
C TYR A 25 -9.09 23.97 74.85
N PHE A 26 -8.41 22.98 74.26
CA PHE A 26 -7.30 22.28 74.90
C PHE A 26 -6.07 23.18 75.08
N GLN A 27 -5.76 24.07 74.13
CA GLN A 27 -4.68 25.05 74.31
C GLN A 27 -4.96 26.00 75.47
N LEU A 28 -6.18 26.53 75.58
CA LEU A 28 -6.61 27.38 76.69
C LEU A 28 -6.60 26.62 78.02
N SER A 29 -7.03 25.36 78.02
CA SER A 29 -6.99 24.50 79.20
C SER A 29 -5.55 24.23 79.64
N ILE A 30 -4.64 23.91 78.72
CA ILE A 30 -3.20 23.73 79.02
C ILE A 30 -2.64 25.03 79.62
N LEU A 31 -2.95 26.19 79.04
CA LEU A 31 -2.47 27.48 79.56
C LEU A 31 -3.00 27.79 80.97
N ASN A 32 -4.26 27.49 81.27
CA ASN A 32 -4.86 27.76 82.59
C ASN A 32 -4.46 26.76 83.67
N ARG A 33 -4.31 25.48 83.32
CA ARG A 33 -4.08 24.38 84.28
C ARG A 33 -2.61 24.14 84.61
N SER A 34 -1.69 24.76 83.86
CA SER A 34 -0.23 24.59 84.00
C SER A 34 0.47 25.76 84.72
N ASN A 35 -0.26 26.59 85.46
CA ASN A 35 0.31 27.77 86.11
C ASN A 35 1.43 27.46 87.11
N ASP A 36 1.45 26.27 87.71
CA ASP A 36 2.51 25.81 88.63
C ASP A 36 3.70 25.12 87.93
N LYS A 37 3.67 24.95 86.59
CA LYS A 37 4.75 24.32 85.82
C LYS A 37 5.71 25.35 85.23
N SER A 38 6.98 24.95 85.03
CA SER A 38 8.01 25.81 84.41
C SER A 38 7.59 26.27 83.01
N THR A 39 8.03 27.46 82.61
CA THR A 39 7.71 28.06 81.30
C THR A 39 8.09 27.14 80.13
N LEU A 40 9.19 26.39 80.26
CA LEU A 40 9.65 25.41 79.28
C LEU A 40 8.69 24.22 79.15
N SER A 41 8.17 23.70 80.27
CA SER A 41 7.19 22.59 80.27
C SER A 41 5.90 23.00 79.57
N ARG A 42 5.41 24.21 79.85
CA ARG A 42 4.20 24.78 79.23
C ARG A 42 4.36 24.94 77.72
N ALA A 43 5.50 25.47 77.28
CA ALA A 43 5.83 25.60 75.86
C ALA A 43 5.90 24.22 75.17
N SER A 44 6.50 23.22 75.83
CA SER A 44 6.60 21.87 75.29
C SER A 44 5.23 21.19 75.13
N LEU A 45 4.33 21.31 76.12
CA LEU A 45 2.98 20.76 76.06
C LEU A 45 2.13 21.44 74.98
N SER A 46 2.24 22.76 74.84
CA SER A 46 1.53 23.50 73.79
C SER A 46 2.03 23.13 72.39
N PHE A 47 3.34 22.92 72.24
CA PHE A 47 3.94 22.45 70.98
C PHE A 47 3.47 21.04 70.62
N VAL A 48 3.50 20.10 71.58
CA VAL A 48 3.05 18.72 71.35
C VAL A 48 1.55 18.66 71.02
N ASN A 49 0.71 19.46 71.68
CA ASN A 49 -0.71 19.56 71.34
C ASN A 49 -0.94 20.11 69.92
N SER A 50 -0.10 21.06 69.47
CA SER A 50 -0.13 21.59 68.10
C SER A 50 0.30 20.55 67.07
N LEU A 51 1.32 19.75 67.38
CA LEU A 51 1.79 18.66 66.54
C LEU A 51 0.74 17.55 66.39
N LEU A 52 0.05 17.22 67.49
CA LEU A 52 -1.03 16.24 67.52
C LEU A 52 -2.23 16.72 66.68
N PHE A 53 -2.61 18.00 66.81
CA PHE A 53 -3.66 18.61 65.99
C PHE A 53 -3.32 18.58 64.49
N ILE A 54 -2.10 19.01 64.11
CA ILE A 54 -1.65 18.98 62.72
C ILE A 54 -1.66 17.55 62.16
N SER A 55 -1.31 16.56 62.98
CA SER A 55 -1.28 15.16 62.56
C SER A 55 -2.68 14.59 62.32
N VAL A 56 -3.63 14.89 63.21
CA VAL A 56 -5.03 14.47 63.05
C VAL A 56 -5.68 15.17 61.87
N VAL A 57 -5.46 16.48 61.70
CA VAL A 57 -5.91 17.22 60.50
C VAL A 57 -5.30 16.64 59.23
N GLY A 58 -4.02 16.24 59.26
CA GLY A 58 -3.34 15.56 58.15
C GLY A 58 -3.97 14.22 57.77
N LEU A 59 -4.44 13.43 58.75
CA LEU A 59 -5.17 12.17 58.51
C LEU A 59 -6.54 12.38 57.85
N VAL A 60 -7.24 13.45 58.21
CA VAL A 60 -8.58 13.77 57.67
C VAL A 60 -8.46 14.39 56.27
N VAL A 61 -7.56 15.35 56.08
CA VAL A 61 -7.44 16.12 54.83
C VAL A 61 -6.66 15.36 53.76
N GLN A 62 -5.74 14.48 54.14
CA GLN A 62 -4.84 13.75 53.23
C GLN A 62 -4.25 14.65 52.13
N PRO A 63 -3.47 15.69 52.49
CA PRO A 63 -3.03 16.70 51.53
C PRO A 63 -2.18 16.07 50.43
N GLU A 64 -2.50 16.43 49.18
CA GLU A 64 -1.74 16.03 48.01
C GLU A 64 -0.73 17.12 47.60
N PHE A 65 0.49 16.73 47.24
CA PHE A 65 1.55 17.68 46.85
C PHE A 65 1.85 17.58 45.36
N LYS A 66 2.16 18.74 44.76
CA LYS A 66 2.63 18.83 43.37
C LYS A 66 4.03 18.23 43.27
N LEU A 67 4.14 17.02 42.73
CA LEU A 67 5.39 16.43 42.29
C LEU A 67 5.73 16.97 40.90
N VAL A 68 6.86 17.66 40.80
CA VAL A 68 7.48 17.98 39.51
C VAL A 68 8.16 16.70 39.03
N ALA A 69 7.51 15.98 38.12
CA ALA A 69 8.17 14.84 37.47
C ALA A 69 9.29 15.37 36.58
N ASN A 70 10.54 14.99 36.86
CA ASN A 70 11.62 15.13 35.89
C ASN A 70 11.21 14.37 34.63
N ASN A 71 11.06 15.10 33.53
CA ASN A 71 10.50 14.62 32.27
C ASN A 71 11.56 13.87 31.44
N GLU A 72 12.50 13.18 32.10
CA GLU A 72 13.57 12.43 31.45
C GLU A 72 12.98 11.21 30.76
N LEU A 73 13.09 11.18 29.43
CA LEU A 73 12.66 10.04 28.63
C LEU A 73 13.62 8.90 28.88
N LYS A 74 13.09 7.72 29.25
CA LYS A 74 13.92 6.52 29.30
C LYS A 74 14.21 6.03 27.89
N GLU A 75 15.47 5.77 27.62
CA GLU A 75 15.94 5.25 26.34
C GLU A 75 15.68 3.76 26.25
N VAL A 76 15.15 3.35 25.10
CA VAL A 76 14.82 1.96 24.78
C VAL A 76 15.42 1.71 23.41
N ARG A 77 16.32 0.73 23.33
CA ARG A 77 17.01 0.39 22.09
C ARG A 77 16.39 -0.85 21.47
N ILE A 78 16.18 -0.83 20.17
CA ILE A 78 15.80 -2.00 19.39
C ILE A 78 16.73 -2.20 18.22
N ILE A 79 17.34 -3.38 18.18
CA ILE A 79 18.22 -3.80 17.11
C ILE A 79 17.41 -4.64 16.12
N THR A 80 17.43 -4.21 14.88
CA THR A 80 16.87 -4.91 13.72
C THR A 80 18.01 -5.56 12.94
N LYS A 81 17.68 -6.49 12.03
CA LYS A 81 18.69 -7.12 11.18
C LYS A 81 19.55 -6.04 10.49
N SER A 82 20.87 -6.22 10.48
CA SER A 82 21.83 -5.38 9.78
C SER A 82 22.86 -6.27 9.09
N THR A 83 23.37 -5.87 7.93
CA THR A 83 24.31 -6.69 7.14
C THR A 83 25.70 -6.80 7.73
N ASN A 84 26.07 -5.91 8.66
CA ASN A 84 27.44 -5.78 9.18
C ASN A 84 27.54 -5.93 10.71
N THR A 85 26.50 -6.41 11.38
CA THR A 85 26.55 -6.56 12.83
C THR A 85 27.18 -7.89 13.21
N ASP A 86 28.36 -7.82 13.83
CA ASP A 86 28.97 -8.94 14.53
C ASP A 86 28.02 -9.44 15.63
N ILE A 87 27.77 -10.76 15.64
CA ILE A 87 26.85 -11.40 16.57
C ILE A 87 27.38 -11.27 18.00
N ASP A 88 28.70 -11.28 18.18
CA ASP A 88 29.32 -11.23 19.50
C ASP A 88 29.23 -9.83 20.09
N SER A 89 29.48 -8.78 19.30
CA SER A 89 29.27 -7.40 19.74
C SER A 89 27.80 -7.10 20.05
N MET A 90 26.85 -7.66 19.29
CA MET A 90 25.42 -7.56 19.60
C MET A 90 25.04 -8.23 20.91
N ILE A 91 25.68 -9.36 21.26
CA ILE A 91 25.44 -10.03 22.54
C ILE A 91 25.97 -9.17 23.68
N ASP A 92 27.22 -8.69 23.59
CA ASP A 92 27.85 -7.85 24.59
C ASP A 92 27.02 -6.58 24.87
N GLU A 93 26.50 -5.94 23.82
CA GLU A 93 25.65 -4.75 23.92
C GLU A 93 24.32 -5.03 24.65
N VAL A 94 23.72 -6.21 24.43
CA VAL A 94 22.51 -6.61 25.16
C VAL A 94 22.83 -6.97 26.61
N GLU A 95 23.99 -7.57 26.88
CA GLU A 95 24.43 -7.90 28.23
C GLU A 95 24.69 -6.67 29.08
N GLU A 96 25.27 -5.63 28.49
CA GLU A 96 25.54 -4.35 29.16
C GLU A 96 24.23 -3.64 29.57
N ASN A 97 23.18 -3.71 28.73
CA ASN A 97 21.92 -2.99 28.93
C ASN A 97 20.65 -3.88 28.85
N ARG A 98 20.68 -5.02 29.57
CA ARG A 98 19.60 -6.03 29.56
C ARG A 98 18.19 -5.52 29.86
N GLY A 99 18.02 -4.40 30.55
CA GLY A 99 16.71 -3.84 30.89
C GLY A 99 16.01 -3.10 29.75
N ASN A 100 16.77 -2.55 28.80
CA ASN A 100 16.28 -1.54 27.83
C ASN A 100 16.60 -1.88 26.36
N THR A 101 17.45 -2.87 26.10
CA THR A 101 17.83 -3.28 24.73
C THR A 101 17.04 -4.51 24.30
N PHE A 102 16.41 -4.46 23.12
CA PHE A 102 15.63 -5.54 22.55
C PHE A 102 16.10 -5.89 21.14
N ILE A 103 15.95 -7.15 20.76
CA ILE A 103 16.31 -7.66 19.43
C ILE A 103 15.05 -8.21 18.76
N LEU A 104 14.80 -7.77 17.52
CA LEU A 104 13.69 -8.28 16.74
C LEU A 104 14.02 -9.68 16.19
N THR A 105 13.08 -10.63 16.25
CA THR A 105 13.31 -12.03 15.79
C THR A 105 13.69 -12.17 14.32
N ASP A 106 13.62 -11.09 13.54
CA ASP A 106 14.11 -11.05 12.16
C ASP A 106 15.65 -11.20 12.08
N VAL A 107 16.36 -11.27 13.21
CA VAL A 107 17.81 -11.53 13.35
C VAL A 107 18.17 -13.02 13.18
N MET A 108 19.40 -13.29 12.74
CA MET A 108 19.93 -14.59 12.30
C MET A 108 19.70 -15.75 13.30
N GLU A 109 19.35 -16.95 12.81
CA GLU A 109 19.21 -18.17 13.64
C GLU A 109 20.43 -18.45 14.55
N PRO A 110 21.69 -18.25 14.11
CA PRO A 110 22.87 -18.32 14.99
C PRO A 110 22.75 -17.50 16.28
N PHE A 111 22.22 -16.26 16.20
CA PHE A 111 21.97 -15.43 17.36
C PHE A 111 20.87 -16.03 18.26
N LEU A 112 19.78 -16.52 17.67
CA LEU A 112 18.69 -17.16 18.43
C LEU A 112 19.14 -18.42 19.17
N ASN A 113 20.12 -19.16 18.62
CA ASN A 113 20.70 -20.32 19.29
C ASN A 113 21.66 -19.92 20.41
N LYS A 114 22.53 -18.92 20.19
CA LYS A 114 23.51 -18.44 21.19
C LYS A 114 22.83 -17.66 22.33
N SER A 115 21.78 -16.90 22.05
CA SER A 115 20.98 -16.20 23.07
C SER A 115 20.22 -17.15 24.01
N LYS A 116 19.76 -18.32 23.51
CA LYS A 116 19.13 -19.35 24.33
C LYS A 116 20.10 -19.94 25.36
N SER A 117 21.36 -20.14 25.01
CA SER A 117 22.38 -20.62 25.95
C SER A 117 22.76 -19.60 27.03
N ILE A 118 22.54 -18.30 26.79
CA ILE A 118 22.97 -17.21 27.68
C ILE A 118 21.76 -16.57 28.42
N HIS A 119 20.57 -17.20 28.36
CA HIS A 119 19.32 -16.70 28.98
C HIS A 119 18.82 -15.32 28.50
N LEU A 120 19.22 -14.87 27.30
CA LEU A 120 18.82 -13.59 26.70
C LEU A 120 17.44 -13.61 26.01
N ASN A 121 16.70 -14.71 26.13
CA ASN A 121 15.36 -14.89 25.52
C ASN A 121 14.34 -13.80 25.89
N ARG A 122 14.56 -13.05 26.98
CA ARG A 122 13.65 -11.98 27.42
C ARG A 122 13.80 -10.70 26.58
N ASN A 123 14.95 -10.51 25.94
CA ASN A 123 15.30 -9.36 25.10
C ASN A 123 14.92 -9.59 23.63
N VAL A 124 14.66 -10.84 23.24
CA VAL A 124 14.19 -11.18 21.89
C VAL A 124 12.67 -10.99 21.80
N ILE A 125 12.22 -10.16 20.85
CA ILE A 125 10.81 -9.86 20.60
C ILE A 125 10.43 -10.23 19.17
N SER A 126 9.25 -10.80 18.99
CA SER A 126 8.76 -11.16 17.65
C SER A 126 8.03 -10.04 16.91
N SER A 127 7.67 -8.99 17.65
CA SER A 127 7.07 -7.79 17.08
C SER A 127 7.38 -6.59 17.94
N PRO A 128 7.63 -5.41 17.35
CA PRO A 128 7.81 -4.17 18.10
C PRO A 128 6.62 -3.80 18.99
N SER A 129 5.40 -4.31 18.69
CA SER A 129 4.23 -4.11 19.55
C SER A 129 4.34 -4.76 20.92
N GLN A 130 5.32 -5.65 21.14
CA GLN A 130 5.61 -6.25 22.44
C GLN A 130 6.38 -5.31 23.37
N LEU A 131 7.05 -4.27 22.84
CA LEU A 131 7.88 -3.35 23.62
C LEU A 131 7.11 -2.74 24.82
N PRO A 132 5.91 -2.15 24.68
CA PRO A 132 5.20 -1.56 25.81
C PRO A 132 4.93 -2.54 26.96
N ILE A 133 4.61 -3.80 26.62
CA ILE A 133 4.33 -4.86 27.60
C ILE A 133 5.62 -5.33 28.28
N ARG A 134 6.72 -5.41 27.55
CA ARG A 134 8.02 -5.79 28.11
C ARG A 134 8.56 -4.72 29.06
N MET A 135 8.47 -3.46 28.66
CA MET A 135 8.93 -2.32 29.45
C MET A 135 8.12 -2.14 30.75
N SER A 136 6.80 -2.36 30.72
CA SER A 136 5.96 -2.25 31.93
C SER A 136 6.29 -3.32 32.99
N ARG A 137 6.79 -4.49 32.58
CA ARG A 137 7.24 -5.54 33.49
C ARG A 137 8.58 -5.22 34.16
N VAL A 138 9.49 -4.55 33.43
CA VAL A 138 10.79 -4.10 33.96
C VAL A 138 10.59 -2.96 34.96
N TYR A 139 9.59 -2.10 34.74
CA TYR A 139 9.33 -0.93 35.57
C TYR A 139 7.96 -1.00 36.27
N ARG A 140 7.73 -2.03 37.10
CA ARG A 140 6.50 -2.15 37.91
C ARG A 140 6.32 -0.91 38.80
N GLY A 141 5.16 -0.25 38.71
CA GLY A 141 4.73 0.80 39.65
C GLY A 141 4.44 2.20 39.07
N GLU A 142 4.72 2.47 37.79
CA GLU A 142 4.54 3.83 37.22
C GLU A 142 3.71 3.84 35.91
N PRO A 143 2.41 4.18 35.96
CA PRO A 143 1.47 3.95 34.85
C PRO A 143 1.55 4.94 33.68
N ASN A 144 2.51 5.88 33.63
CA ASN A 144 2.50 6.99 32.66
C ASN A 144 3.88 7.40 32.08
N ARG A 145 4.85 6.47 32.02
CA ARG A 145 6.19 6.77 31.49
C ARG A 145 6.21 6.93 29.96
N ARG A 146 7.02 7.89 29.52
CA ARG A 146 7.30 8.26 28.11
C ARG A 146 8.71 7.79 27.77
N TYR A 147 8.88 7.14 26.62
CA TYR A 147 10.13 6.53 26.19
C TYR A 147 10.71 7.23 24.95
N SER A 148 12.03 7.21 24.81
CA SER A 148 12.72 7.50 23.56
C SER A 148 13.10 6.16 22.92
N LEU A 149 12.64 5.90 21.70
CA LEU A 149 12.97 4.67 20.97
C LEU A 149 14.16 4.91 20.07
N GLU A 150 15.25 4.20 20.31
CA GLU A 150 16.39 4.12 19.41
C GLU A 150 16.29 2.86 18.56
N VAL A 151 16.27 3.03 17.25
CA VAL A 151 16.20 1.93 16.28
C VAL A 151 17.53 1.82 15.56
N VAL A 152 18.14 0.64 15.54
CA VAL A 152 19.43 0.37 14.89
C VAL A 152 19.24 -0.73 13.84
N GLY A 153 19.81 -0.55 12.65
CA GLY A 153 19.77 -1.53 11.54
C GLY A 153 18.74 -1.21 10.46
N ASP A 154 18.26 -2.22 9.73
CA ASP A 154 17.37 -2.06 8.56
C ASP A 154 16.04 -1.33 8.87
N GLY A 155 15.59 -1.29 10.13
CA GLY A 155 14.37 -0.64 10.58
C GLY A 155 13.10 -1.52 10.46
N PHE A 156 11.93 -0.89 10.39
CA PHE A 156 10.62 -1.54 10.46
C PHE A 156 9.87 -1.60 9.12
N THR A 157 9.12 -2.69 8.95
CA THR A 157 8.07 -2.78 7.93
C THR A 157 6.90 -1.86 8.26
N ARG A 158 6.06 -1.57 7.25
CA ARG A 158 4.84 -0.77 7.44
C ARG A 158 3.89 -1.43 8.44
N GLN A 159 3.71 -2.75 8.34
CA GLN A 159 2.86 -3.54 9.22
C GLN A 159 3.35 -3.48 10.68
N GLN A 160 4.67 -3.55 10.89
CA GLN A 160 5.27 -3.39 12.23
C GLN A 160 4.95 -1.99 12.79
N ILE A 161 5.14 -0.91 12.02
CA ILE A 161 4.80 0.46 12.45
C ILE A 161 3.32 0.63 12.77
N GLU A 162 2.43 0.09 11.93
CA GLU A 162 0.99 0.12 12.17
C GLU A 162 0.62 -0.64 13.45
N SER A 163 1.28 -1.77 13.73
CA SER A 163 1.06 -2.54 14.96
C SER A 163 1.50 -1.79 16.22
N ILE A 164 2.57 -0.99 16.15
CA ILE A 164 2.99 -0.10 17.24
C ILE A 164 1.96 1.02 17.43
N SER A 165 1.46 1.57 16.32
CA SER A 165 0.59 2.75 16.33
C SER A 165 -0.86 2.46 16.74
N LYS A 166 -1.36 1.23 16.52
CA LYS A 166 -2.74 0.81 16.85
C LYS A 166 -3.07 0.88 18.35
N ASN A 167 -2.07 0.83 19.23
CA ASN A 167 -2.28 0.83 20.67
C ASN A 167 -2.62 2.22 21.27
N LYS A 168 -3.05 3.21 20.47
CA LYS A 168 -3.52 4.57 20.88
C LYS A 168 -2.74 5.21 22.06
N GLY A 169 -1.48 4.84 22.23
CA GLY A 169 -0.66 5.16 23.40
C GLY A 169 0.59 5.85 22.93
N ARG A 170 0.78 7.09 23.37
CA ARG A 170 1.98 7.91 23.16
C ARG A 170 3.15 7.37 24.00
N TYR A 171 3.47 6.08 23.85
CA TYR A 171 4.56 5.42 24.58
C TYR A 171 5.89 6.03 24.18
N PHE A 172 6.08 6.27 22.88
CA PHE A 172 7.29 6.91 22.36
C PHE A 172 7.04 8.40 22.12
N GLN A 173 7.94 9.23 22.65
CA GLN A 173 7.94 10.68 22.45
C GLN A 173 9.12 11.18 21.63
N GLY A 174 10.08 10.31 21.39
CA GLY A 174 11.21 10.54 20.53
C GLY A 174 11.56 9.25 19.81
N ILE A 175 11.95 9.37 18.56
CA ILE A 175 12.58 8.28 17.82
C ILE A 175 13.93 8.75 17.32
N VAL A 176 14.96 7.98 17.67
CA VAL A 176 16.30 8.04 17.10
C VAL A 176 16.42 6.83 16.17
N TYR A 177 17.00 7.03 14.99
CA TYR A 177 17.15 5.95 14.01
C TYR A 177 18.53 6.03 13.41
N GLU A 178 19.25 4.92 13.50
CA GLU A 178 20.58 4.69 12.97
C GLU A 178 20.50 3.64 11.85
N PRO A 179 20.38 4.07 10.58
CA PRO A 179 20.36 3.15 9.44
C PRO A 179 21.75 2.53 9.24
N PRO A 180 21.83 1.35 8.57
CA PRO A 180 23.10 0.75 8.22
C PRO A 180 23.91 1.68 7.30
N THR A 181 25.22 1.71 7.50
CA THR A 181 26.15 2.51 6.66
C THR A 181 26.26 1.96 5.25
N ASP A 182 26.27 0.62 5.14
CA ASP A 182 26.47 -0.07 3.88
C ASP A 182 25.16 -0.41 3.21
N LYS A 183 25.11 -0.15 1.91
CA LYS A 183 23.95 -0.47 1.08
C LYS A 183 24.02 -1.93 0.68
N THR A 184 22.86 -2.58 0.60
CA THR A 184 22.78 -3.92 0.03
C THR A 184 22.75 -3.80 -1.49
N ILE A 185 23.65 -4.53 -2.15
CA ILE A 185 23.70 -4.63 -3.60
C ILE A 185 22.44 -5.33 -4.12
N GLY A 186 21.91 -4.86 -5.25
CA GLY A 186 20.79 -5.52 -5.92
C GLY A 186 19.79 -4.55 -6.55
N ILE A 187 18.63 -5.09 -6.90
CA ILE A 187 17.57 -4.39 -7.63
C ILE A 187 16.65 -3.64 -6.65
N ILE A 188 16.36 -2.37 -6.95
CA ILE A 188 15.45 -1.51 -6.21
C ILE A 188 14.35 -0.95 -7.13
N HIS A 189 13.20 -0.60 -6.53
CA HIS A 189 12.01 -0.10 -7.22
C HIS A 189 11.52 -0.94 -8.41
N PRO A 190 11.46 -2.29 -8.29
CA PRO A 190 11.04 -3.11 -9.41
C PRO A 190 9.53 -2.96 -9.64
N THR A 191 9.13 -2.78 -10.90
CA THR A 191 7.73 -2.67 -11.31
C THR A 191 7.48 -3.47 -12.59
N TRP A 192 6.38 -4.21 -12.61
CA TRP A 192 5.89 -4.99 -13.76
C TRP A 192 4.39 -5.24 -13.62
N ASN A 193 3.76 -5.78 -14.67
CA ASN A 193 2.36 -6.21 -14.60
C ASN A 193 2.28 -7.61 -13.99
N VAL A 194 1.63 -7.75 -12.84
CA VAL A 194 1.45 -9.05 -12.14
C VAL A 194 0.44 -9.95 -12.87
N ARG A 195 -0.45 -9.35 -13.67
CA ARG A 195 -1.43 -10.05 -14.50
C ARG A 195 -1.49 -9.40 -15.88
N MET A 196 -1.51 -10.22 -16.94
CA MET A 196 -1.56 -9.75 -18.33
C MET A 196 -2.16 -10.81 -19.26
N ASN A 197 -2.63 -10.38 -20.43
CA ASN A 197 -3.14 -11.30 -21.45
C ASN A 197 -1.99 -12.02 -22.18
N LEU A 198 -2.26 -13.20 -22.70
CA LEU A 198 -1.34 -13.90 -23.61
C LEU A 198 -0.92 -12.98 -24.77
N GLY A 199 0.38 -12.92 -25.05
CA GLY A 199 0.94 -12.07 -26.11
C GLY A 199 0.92 -10.57 -25.83
N GLU A 200 0.42 -10.12 -24.66
CA GLU A 200 0.53 -8.71 -24.24
C GLU A 200 2.00 -8.35 -23.96
N LEU A 201 2.38 -7.09 -24.19
CA LEU A 201 3.69 -6.57 -23.76
C LEU A 201 3.60 -6.04 -22.33
N SER A 202 4.48 -6.54 -21.46
CA SER A 202 4.79 -5.92 -20.17
C SER A 202 6.20 -5.35 -20.18
N LEU A 203 6.38 -4.24 -19.49
CA LEU A 203 7.70 -3.67 -19.23
C LEU A 203 8.06 -3.96 -17.79
N PHE A 204 9.15 -4.69 -17.60
CA PHE A 204 9.83 -4.72 -16.31
C PHE A 204 10.75 -3.51 -16.24
N THR A 205 10.58 -2.68 -15.21
CA THR A 205 11.48 -1.55 -14.94
C THR A 205 11.98 -1.58 -13.52
N ALA A 206 13.26 -1.27 -13.31
CA ALA A 206 13.88 -1.17 -11.99
C ALA A 206 15.11 -0.26 -12.03
N GLU A 207 15.68 0.03 -10.86
CA GLU A 207 16.98 0.68 -10.71
C GLU A 207 17.96 -0.29 -10.01
N PHE A 208 19.24 -0.21 -10.36
CA PHE A 208 20.28 -0.99 -9.71
C PHE A 208 21.01 -0.17 -8.63
N GLN A 209 21.24 -0.79 -7.47
CA GLN A 209 21.98 -0.21 -6.37
C GLN A 209 23.26 -1.02 -6.12
N SER A 210 24.43 -0.37 -6.17
CA SER A 210 25.70 -0.98 -5.76
C SER A 210 25.85 -0.99 -4.22
N GLY A 211 26.59 -1.97 -3.70
CA GLY A 211 26.72 -2.19 -2.26
C GLY A 211 27.73 -1.26 -1.55
N SER A 212 28.75 -0.77 -2.26
CA SER A 212 29.85 0.00 -1.65
C SER A 212 29.75 1.51 -1.88
N SER A 213 30.00 2.28 -0.81
CA SER A 213 30.27 3.72 -0.91
C SER A 213 31.71 4.01 -1.37
N GLU A 214 32.63 3.03 -1.34
CA GLU A 214 34.01 3.15 -1.80
C GLU A 214 34.16 3.04 -3.32
N ASP A 215 33.27 2.34 -4.02
CA ASP A 215 33.17 2.32 -5.49
C ASP A 215 32.93 3.73 -6.08
N ILE A 216 32.47 4.67 -5.26
CA ILE A 216 32.23 6.07 -5.64
C ILE A 216 33.53 6.90 -5.60
N LYS A 217 34.55 6.48 -4.83
CA LYS A 217 35.80 7.24 -4.66
C LYS A 217 36.84 6.92 -5.74
N ASP A 218 36.84 5.70 -6.28
CA ASP A 218 37.76 5.31 -7.36
C ASP A 218 37.11 5.52 -8.74
N LYS A 219 37.19 6.75 -9.26
CA LYS A 219 36.60 7.14 -10.56
C LYS A 219 37.05 6.28 -11.75
N ASN A 220 38.11 5.48 -11.60
CA ASN A 220 38.70 4.65 -12.65
C ASN A 220 38.26 3.18 -12.63
N LYS A 221 37.52 2.72 -11.60
CA LYS A 221 37.04 1.34 -11.51
C LYS A 221 35.51 1.29 -11.50
N LYS A 222 34.90 1.53 -12.67
CA LYS A 222 33.47 1.24 -12.86
C LYS A 222 33.30 -0.28 -12.91
N SER A 223 32.94 -0.91 -11.80
CA SER A 223 32.44 -2.28 -11.80
C SER A 223 31.18 -2.31 -12.68
N ALA A 224 31.31 -2.89 -13.86
CA ALA A 224 30.20 -3.07 -14.78
C ALA A 224 29.45 -4.34 -14.37
N TYR A 225 28.15 -4.21 -14.09
CA TYR A 225 27.29 -5.33 -13.77
C TYR A 225 26.50 -5.73 -15.00
N VAL A 226 26.19 -7.01 -15.15
CA VAL A 226 25.35 -7.51 -16.23
C VAL A 226 24.04 -7.98 -15.63
N VAL A 227 22.93 -7.46 -16.13
CA VAL A 227 21.59 -7.91 -15.74
C VAL A 227 20.99 -8.72 -16.87
N ARG A 228 20.48 -9.91 -16.55
CA ARG A 228 19.84 -10.83 -17.49
C ARG A 228 18.39 -11.05 -17.10
N LEU A 229 17.49 -11.03 -18.07
CA LEU A 229 16.12 -11.52 -17.95
C LEU A 229 16.06 -12.93 -18.53
N LEU A 230 15.64 -13.90 -17.72
CA LEU A 230 15.39 -15.26 -18.13
C LEU A 230 13.87 -15.55 -18.16
N ASP A 231 13.43 -16.26 -19.19
CA ASP A 231 12.07 -16.75 -19.31
C ASP A 231 11.77 -17.90 -18.32
N PRO A 232 10.52 -18.38 -18.22
CA PRO A 232 10.17 -19.48 -17.32
C PRO A 232 10.87 -20.81 -17.62
N SER A 233 11.42 -20.99 -18.83
CA SER A 233 12.23 -22.15 -19.21
C SER A 233 13.72 -21.99 -18.93
N GLY A 234 14.15 -20.79 -18.50
CA GLY A 234 15.55 -20.44 -18.24
C GLY A 234 16.29 -19.91 -19.48
N GLN A 235 15.59 -19.62 -20.59
CA GLN A 235 16.20 -19.01 -21.76
C GLN A 235 16.40 -17.50 -21.58
N LEU A 236 17.51 -16.99 -22.10
CA LEU A 236 17.82 -15.56 -22.06
C LEU A 236 16.90 -14.78 -23.01
N GLU A 237 16.08 -13.89 -22.44
CA GLU A 237 15.19 -12.99 -23.20
C GLU A 237 15.79 -11.59 -23.35
N GLY A 238 16.68 -11.18 -22.45
CA GLY A 238 17.34 -9.89 -22.53
C GLY A 238 18.56 -9.81 -21.64
N GLU A 239 19.55 -9.02 -22.07
CA GLU A 239 20.75 -8.72 -21.31
C GLU A 239 21.05 -7.23 -21.41
N LYS A 240 21.53 -6.64 -20.30
CA LYS A 240 21.98 -5.25 -20.27
C LYS A 240 23.16 -5.09 -19.32
N THR A 241 24.23 -4.47 -19.79
CA THR A 241 25.32 -3.97 -18.94
C THR A 241 24.88 -2.67 -18.28
N ILE A 242 25.05 -2.56 -16.97
CA ILE A 242 24.59 -1.44 -16.17
C ILE A 242 25.64 -0.98 -15.16
N SER A 243 25.49 0.26 -14.73
CA SER A 243 26.23 0.88 -13.63
C SER A 243 25.30 1.26 -12.46
N ASN A 244 25.88 1.72 -11.35
CA ASN A 244 25.10 2.14 -10.18
C ASN A 244 24.08 3.24 -10.52
N SER A 245 22.87 3.12 -10.00
CA SER A 245 21.72 3.99 -10.25
C SER A 245 21.27 4.08 -11.72
N GLU A 246 21.63 3.10 -12.54
CA GLU A 246 21.13 3.01 -13.90
C GLU A 246 19.77 2.29 -13.96
N LEU A 247 18.90 2.74 -14.87
CA LEU A 247 17.60 2.12 -15.11
C LEU A 247 17.74 0.81 -15.91
N ILE A 248 17.09 -0.23 -15.41
CA ILE A 248 16.90 -1.53 -16.05
C ILE A 248 15.53 -1.52 -16.70
N ASN A 249 15.45 -1.82 -18.00
CA ASN A 249 14.20 -1.94 -18.74
C ASN A 249 14.22 -3.21 -19.60
N PHE A 250 13.30 -4.14 -19.36
CA PHE A 250 13.13 -5.33 -20.18
C PHE A 250 11.70 -5.46 -20.69
N LYS A 251 11.56 -5.94 -21.93
CA LYS A 251 10.28 -6.27 -22.56
C LYS A 251 9.95 -7.73 -22.24
N ILE A 252 8.75 -8.00 -21.75
CA ILE A 252 8.24 -9.34 -21.48
C ILE A 252 7.00 -9.56 -22.35
N ILE A 253 7.05 -10.56 -23.23
CA ILE A 253 5.93 -10.97 -24.10
C ILE A 253 5.68 -12.47 -23.86
N PRO A 254 4.64 -12.84 -23.08
CA PRO A 254 4.36 -14.23 -22.79
C PRO A 254 3.97 -15.02 -24.04
N LYS A 255 4.62 -16.17 -24.23
CA LYS A 255 4.37 -17.11 -25.33
C LYS A 255 3.29 -18.15 -24.99
N THR A 256 3.02 -18.36 -23.70
CA THR A 256 2.06 -19.35 -23.19
C THR A 256 1.23 -18.74 -22.05
N PHE A 257 0.03 -19.27 -21.84
CA PHE A 257 -0.83 -18.86 -20.72
C PHE A 257 -0.58 -19.71 -19.48
N GLY A 258 -0.89 -19.17 -18.31
CA GLY A 258 -0.72 -19.82 -17.02
C GLY A 258 0.07 -18.97 -16.03
N LEU A 259 0.51 -19.63 -14.96
CA LEU A 259 1.22 -19.01 -13.84
C LEU A 259 2.72 -19.02 -14.10
N MET A 260 3.26 -17.90 -14.58
CA MET A 260 4.65 -17.80 -15.07
C MET A 260 5.59 -17.18 -14.04
N THR A 261 6.81 -17.71 -13.95
CA THR A 261 7.88 -17.15 -13.11
C THR A 261 9.11 -16.87 -13.96
N TYR A 262 9.38 -15.59 -14.20
CA TYR A 262 10.61 -15.12 -14.85
C TYR A 262 11.68 -14.90 -13.79
N LYS A 263 12.95 -14.89 -14.20
CA LYS A 263 14.08 -14.58 -13.33
C LYS A 263 14.85 -13.38 -13.84
N ILE A 264 15.34 -12.56 -12.91
CA ILE A 264 16.37 -11.58 -13.20
C ILE A 264 17.64 -12.00 -12.47
N GLU A 265 18.72 -12.14 -13.21
CA GLU A 265 20.04 -12.36 -12.63
C GLU A 265 20.87 -11.08 -12.74
N VAL A 266 21.58 -10.75 -11.67
CA VAL A 266 22.61 -9.72 -11.66
C VAL A 266 23.95 -10.42 -11.52
N LEU A 267 24.85 -10.14 -12.45
CA LEU A 267 26.19 -10.70 -12.50
C LEU A 267 27.25 -9.63 -12.28
N GLU A 268 28.29 -10.01 -11.55
CA GLU A 268 29.57 -9.31 -11.49
C GLU A 268 30.63 -10.21 -12.13
N GLY A 269 31.12 -9.80 -13.31
CA GLY A 269 31.86 -10.72 -14.19
C GLY A 269 30.97 -11.91 -14.57
N ASP A 270 31.45 -13.13 -14.28
CA ASP A 270 30.72 -14.38 -14.55
C ASP A 270 29.96 -14.90 -13.31
N THR A 271 29.99 -14.18 -12.19
CA THR A 271 29.38 -14.62 -10.93
C THR A 271 28.00 -14.01 -10.73
N VAL A 272 26.98 -14.85 -10.48
CA VAL A 272 25.63 -14.38 -10.13
C VAL A 272 25.62 -13.92 -8.68
N ILE A 273 25.46 -12.61 -8.46
CA ILE A 273 25.46 -11.99 -7.14
C ILE A 273 24.05 -11.77 -6.57
N SER A 274 23.03 -11.75 -7.44
CA SER A 274 21.62 -11.65 -7.05
C SER A 274 20.76 -12.32 -8.11
N GLN A 275 19.74 -13.05 -7.67
CA GLN A 275 18.74 -13.67 -8.54
C GLN A 275 17.35 -13.38 -7.97
N GLU A 276 16.53 -12.67 -8.75
CA GLU A 276 15.21 -12.22 -8.35
C GLU A 276 14.13 -12.89 -9.19
N THR A 277 13.03 -13.29 -8.55
CA THR A 277 11.87 -13.87 -9.22
C THR A 277 10.84 -12.79 -9.53
N ILE A 278 10.27 -12.84 -10.72
CA ILE A 278 9.11 -12.06 -11.15
C ILE A 278 7.98 -13.03 -11.46
N ALA A 279 6.85 -12.90 -10.77
CA ALA A 279 5.68 -13.70 -11.06
C ALA A 279 4.66 -12.92 -11.90
N ILE A 280 4.18 -13.55 -12.97
CA ILE A 280 3.19 -13.01 -13.90
C ILE A 280 2.11 -14.05 -14.15
N GLU A 281 0.87 -13.72 -13.84
CA GLU A 281 -0.31 -14.48 -14.24
C GLU A 281 -0.67 -14.12 -15.68
N VAL A 282 -0.45 -15.06 -16.60
CA VAL A 282 -0.79 -14.88 -18.01
C VAL A 282 -2.14 -15.53 -18.25
N ILE A 283 -3.15 -14.71 -18.45
CA ILE A 283 -4.51 -15.20 -18.69
C ILE A 283 -4.75 -15.39 -20.18
N ASN A 284 -5.37 -16.52 -20.55
CA ASN A 284 -5.89 -16.71 -21.89
C ASN A 284 -7.30 -16.12 -21.97
N GLN A 285 -7.40 -14.79 -21.99
CA GLN A 285 -8.68 -14.11 -22.21
C GLN A 285 -9.00 -14.05 -23.70
N SER A 286 -9.47 -15.15 -24.27
CA SER A 286 -10.06 -15.18 -25.61
C SER A 286 -11.57 -14.89 -25.59
N ASN A 287 -12.02 -14.02 -24.69
CA ASN A 287 -13.42 -13.66 -24.58
C ASN A 287 -13.77 -12.37 -25.30
N LEU A 288 -12.79 -11.76 -26.01
CA LEU A 288 -13.06 -10.56 -26.79
C LEU A 288 -14.13 -10.88 -27.83
N ARG A 289 -15.28 -10.24 -27.70
CA ARG A 289 -16.35 -10.27 -28.70
C ARG A 289 -16.32 -8.95 -29.45
N MET A 290 -15.91 -9.01 -30.71
CA MET A 290 -15.75 -7.86 -31.60
C MET A 290 -16.81 -7.85 -32.69
N LEU A 291 -17.52 -6.73 -32.83
CA LEU A 291 -18.36 -6.43 -33.97
C LEU A 291 -17.64 -5.41 -34.86
N ILE A 292 -17.48 -5.70 -36.15
CA ILE A 292 -16.94 -4.78 -37.15
C ILE A 292 -18.06 -4.42 -38.12
N LEU A 293 -18.47 -3.16 -38.13
CA LEU A 293 -19.39 -2.61 -39.12
C LEU A 293 -18.58 -1.83 -40.16
N GLN A 294 -18.59 -2.26 -41.41
CA GLN A 294 -17.81 -1.61 -42.46
C GLN A 294 -18.65 -1.28 -43.71
N SER A 295 -18.27 -0.21 -44.39
CA SER A 295 -18.87 0.24 -45.65
C SER A 295 -18.33 -0.51 -46.87
N SER A 296 -17.15 -1.11 -46.74
CA SER A 296 -16.54 -1.95 -47.79
C SER A 296 -15.45 -2.82 -47.18
N PRO A 297 -15.13 -4.00 -47.77
CA PRO A 297 -13.98 -4.79 -47.33
C PRO A 297 -12.68 -4.01 -47.52
N SER A 298 -11.79 -4.02 -46.51
CA SER A 298 -10.47 -3.38 -46.59
C SER A 298 -9.35 -4.32 -46.17
N PHE A 299 -8.11 -4.02 -46.59
CA PHE A 299 -6.94 -4.76 -46.11
C PHE A 299 -6.78 -4.64 -44.59
N GLU A 300 -7.10 -3.47 -44.04
CA GLU A 300 -7.04 -3.17 -42.62
C GLU A 300 -7.99 -4.07 -41.82
N THR A 301 -9.29 -4.05 -42.13
CA THR A 301 -10.28 -4.88 -41.43
C THR A 301 -10.05 -6.37 -41.65
N LYS A 302 -9.49 -6.78 -42.80
CA LYS A 302 -9.06 -8.16 -43.03
C LYS A 302 -7.95 -8.57 -42.05
N GLN A 303 -6.90 -7.76 -41.89
CA GLN A 303 -5.80 -8.11 -40.98
C GLN A 303 -6.22 -8.06 -39.51
N ILE A 304 -7.04 -7.09 -39.10
CA ILE A 304 -7.61 -7.03 -37.75
C ILE A 304 -8.45 -8.28 -37.46
N LYS A 305 -9.36 -8.65 -38.38
CA LYS A 305 -10.20 -9.83 -38.22
C LYS A 305 -9.38 -11.11 -38.11
N ASN A 306 -8.36 -11.28 -38.96
CA ASN A 306 -7.47 -12.44 -38.91
C ASN A 306 -6.70 -12.48 -37.58
N TRP A 307 -6.06 -11.37 -37.22
CA TRP A 307 -5.32 -11.25 -35.96
C TRP A 307 -6.20 -11.52 -34.73
N ALA A 308 -7.40 -10.94 -34.66
CA ALA A 308 -8.32 -11.16 -33.55
C ALA A 308 -8.78 -12.62 -33.51
N GLY A 309 -9.10 -13.20 -34.66
CA GLY A 309 -9.48 -14.61 -34.78
C GLY A 309 -8.37 -15.58 -34.38
N ASP A 310 -7.12 -15.30 -34.76
CA ASP A 310 -5.93 -16.08 -34.37
C ASP A 310 -5.69 -16.02 -32.85
N ASN A 311 -6.06 -14.90 -32.21
CA ASN A 311 -6.09 -14.74 -30.74
C ASN A 311 -7.42 -15.24 -30.12
N GLN A 312 -8.13 -16.13 -30.82
CA GLN A 312 -9.35 -16.81 -30.36
C GLN A 312 -10.54 -15.87 -30.05
N ALA A 313 -10.51 -14.60 -30.49
CA ALA A 313 -11.64 -13.68 -30.34
C ALA A 313 -12.84 -14.12 -31.21
N VAL A 314 -14.04 -13.83 -30.72
CA VAL A 314 -15.27 -13.95 -31.52
C VAL A 314 -15.39 -12.69 -32.36
N VAL A 315 -15.34 -12.82 -33.69
CA VAL A 315 -15.37 -11.67 -34.60
C VAL A 315 -16.55 -11.79 -35.55
N VAL A 316 -17.42 -10.79 -35.51
CA VAL A 316 -18.55 -10.63 -36.42
C VAL A 316 -18.26 -9.43 -37.31
N VAL A 317 -18.13 -9.65 -38.61
CA VAL A 317 -17.89 -8.57 -39.58
C VAL A 317 -19.12 -8.41 -40.46
N ASN A 318 -19.71 -7.23 -40.43
CA ASN A 318 -20.83 -6.87 -41.30
C ASN A 318 -20.39 -5.82 -42.31
N THR A 319 -20.59 -6.14 -43.58
CA THR A 319 -20.23 -5.28 -44.70
C THR A 319 -21.49 -4.83 -45.40
N ASN A 320 -21.73 -3.52 -45.42
CA ASN A 320 -22.81 -2.93 -46.20
C ASN A 320 -22.27 -2.52 -47.58
N ILE A 321 -22.47 -3.39 -48.57
CA ILE A 321 -21.99 -3.13 -49.94
C ILE A 321 -22.92 -2.12 -50.62
N ASN A 322 -24.21 -2.22 -50.38
CA ASN A 322 -25.24 -1.27 -50.81
C ASN A 322 -26.48 -1.44 -49.93
N PRO A 323 -27.48 -0.53 -49.98
CA PRO A 323 -28.67 -0.60 -49.11
C PRO A 323 -29.45 -1.93 -49.13
N LYS A 324 -29.24 -2.80 -50.13
CA LYS A 324 -29.90 -4.09 -50.30
C LYS A 324 -29.00 -5.29 -49.98
N ILE A 325 -27.69 -5.11 -49.89
CA ILE A 325 -26.70 -6.19 -49.73
C ILE A 325 -25.86 -5.93 -48.48
N ASN A 326 -26.25 -6.61 -47.40
CA ASN A 326 -25.48 -6.72 -46.16
C ASN A 326 -24.92 -8.13 -46.04
N LEU A 327 -23.60 -8.25 -45.89
CA LEU A 327 -22.91 -9.53 -45.73
C LEU A 327 -22.26 -9.63 -44.36
N SER A 328 -22.63 -10.67 -43.61
CA SER A 328 -22.05 -11.00 -42.32
C SER A 328 -21.03 -12.14 -42.48
N ARG A 329 -19.85 -11.98 -41.89
CA ARG A 329 -18.80 -13.01 -41.80
C ARG A 329 -18.47 -13.25 -40.34
N LEU A 330 -18.48 -14.52 -39.95
CA LEU A 330 -18.34 -14.95 -38.56
C LEU A 330 -17.02 -15.73 -38.37
N THR A 331 -16.29 -15.41 -37.31
CA THR A 331 -15.05 -16.09 -36.92
C THR A 331 -15.16 -16.48 -35.45
N ASN A 332 -14.85 -17.75 -35.12
CA ASN A 332 -14.92 -18.33 -33.77
C ASN A 332 -16.30 -18.14 -33.07
N VAL A 333 -17.39 -18.06 -33.84
CA VAL A 333 -18.76 -17.96 -33.31
C VAL A 333 -19.33 -19.37 -33.12
N ASP A 334 -19.94 -19.61 -31.96
CA ASP A 334 -20.64 -20.86 -31.66
C ASP A 334 -21.85 -21.08 -32.59
N GLU A 335 -22.10 -22.33 -32.96
CA GLU A 335 -23.14 -22.70 -33.93
C GLU A 335 -24.54 -22.21 -33.51
N GLN A 336 -24.82 -22.19 -32.21
CA GLN A 336 -26.09 -21.72 -31.66
C GLN A 336 -26.30 -20.20 -31.83
N GLU A 337 -25.22 -19.42 -31.85
CA GLU A 337 -25.27 -17.96 -31.98
C GLU A 337 -25.17 -17.49 -33.45
N ARG A 338 -24.81 -18.39 -34.39
CA ARG A 338 -24.58 -18.01 -35.80
C ARG A 338 -25.76 -17.28 -36.44
N LYS A 339 -26.97 -17.84 -36.36
CA LYS A 339 -28.17 -17.24 -36.99
C LYS A 339 -28.44 -15.82 -36.48
N LYS A 340 -28.23 -15.58 -35.18
CA LYS A 340 -28.38 -14.28 -34.54
C LYS A 340 -27.42 -13.25 -35.16
N TYR A 341 -26.15 -13.63 -35.35
CA TYR A 341 -25.12 -12.75 -35.90
C TYR A 341 -25.12 -12.64 -37.43
N GLU A 342 -25.66 -13.63 -38.14
CA GLU A 342 -25.88 -13.55 -39.59
C GLU A 342 -26.93 -12.51 -39.94
N LEU A 343 -28.06 -12.51 -39.23
CA LEU A 343 -29.14 -11.52 -39.40
C LEU A 343 -28.71 -10.11 -39.00
N LEU A 344 -27.90 -10.01 -37.94
CA LEU A 344 -27.34 -8.76 -37.40
C LEU A 344 -28.34 -7.60 -37.29
N ALA A 345 -29.47 -7.83 -36.63
CA ALA A 345 -30.36 -6.74 -36.25
C ALA A 345 -29.75 -5.94 -35.09
N LEU A 346 -29.30 -4.71 -35.36
CA LEU A 346 -28.73 -3.84 -34.34
C LEU A 346 -29.77 -3.56 -33.24
N SER A 347 -29.45 -3.99 -32.03
CA SER A 347 -30.23 -3.76 -30.81
C SER A 347 -29.29 -3.65 -29.61
N GLU A 348 -29.75 -3.04 -28.51
CA GLU A 348 -29.00 -2.99 -27.25
C GLU A 348 -28.68 -4.40 -26.74
N SER A 349 -29.62 -5.34 -26.88
CA SER A 349 -29.42 -6.74 -26.49
C SER A 349 -28.37 -7.48 -27.35
N LEU A 350 -28.24 -7.12 -28.63
CA LEU A 350 -27.18 -7.63 -29.49
C LEU A 350 -25.83 -7.06 -29.05
N LEU A 351 -25.74 -5.74 -28.89
CA LEU A 351 -24.52 -5.01 -28.51
C LEU A 351 -24.07 -5.30 -27.07
N ALA A 352 -24.98 -5.68 -26.18
CA ALA A 352 -24.65 -6.20 -24.85
C ALA A 352 -23.79 -7.48 -24.92
N GLY A 353 -23.87 -8.24 -26.01
CA GLY A 353 -23.02 -9.41 -26.24
C GLY A 353 -21.60 -9.09 -26.72
N PHE A 354 -21.30 -7.85 -27.12
CA PHE A 354 -20.00 -7.44 -27.64
C PHE A 354 -19.24 -6.55 -26.65
N ASP A 355 -17.92 -6.65 -26.66
CA ASP A 355 -17.04 -5.80 -25.85
C ASP A 355 -16.63 -4.56 -26.64
N ILE A 356 -16.50 -4.70 -27.96
CA ILE A 356 -16.06 -3.63 -28.82
C ILE A 356 -16.77 -3.64 -30.16
N LEU A 357 -17.17 -2.45 -30.61
CA LEU A 357 -17.68 -2.15 -31.93
C LEU A 357 -16.62 -1.34 -32.69
N MET A 358 -16.15 -1.85 -33.82
CA MET A 358 -15.33 -1.11 -34.77
C MET A 358 -16.20 -0.66 -35.94
N ILE A 359 -16.15 0.63 -36.29
CA ILE A 359 -16.94 1.18 -37.40
C ILE A 359 -16.13 2.20 -38.20
N ASP A 360 -16.20 2.14 -39.53
CA ASP A 360 -15.65 3.22 -40.38
C ASP A 360 -16.65 4.37 -40.53
N SER A 361 -16.14 5.59 -40.74
CA SER A 361 -17.01 6.78 -40.75
C SER A 361 -18.05 6.79 -41.87
N ARG A 362 -17.74 6.26 -43.05
CA ARG A 362 -18.75 6.04 -44.11
C ARG A 362 -19.88 5.14 -43.63
N ARG A 363 -19.59 4.03 -42.95
CA ARG A 363 -20.61 3.12 -42.40
C ARG A 363 -21.43 3.80 -41.30
N PHE A 364 -20.79 4.58 -40.43
CA PHE A 364 -21.48 5.35 -39.39
C PHE A 364 -22.48 6.36 -39.99
N ASN A 365 -22.10 7.06 -41.06
CA ASN A 365 -22.96 8.02 -41.72
C ASN A 365 -24.19 7.38 -42.39
N GLN A 366 -24.07 6.11 -42.79
CA GLN A 366 -25.18 5.31 -43.34
C GLN A 366 -26.15 4.78 -42.28
N LEU A 367 -25.79 4.82 -40.99
CA LEU A 367 -26.68 4.38 -39.93
C LEU A 367 -27.87 5.34 -39.79
N ASN A 368 -29.05 4.77 -39.60
CA ASN A 368 -30.25 5.55 -39.31
C ASN A 368 -30.23 6.09 -37.87
N VAL A 369 -31.20 6.94 -37.54
CA VAL A 369 -31.27 7.61 -36.23
C VAL A 369 -31.43 6.61 -35.07
N GLU A 370 -32.23 5.56 -35.26
CA GLU A 370 -32.46 4.53 -34.23
C GLU A 370 -31.21 3.67 -33.99
N GLU A 371 -30.48 3.30 -35.05
CA GLU A 371 -29.21 2.57 -34.93
C GLU A 371 -28.15 3.39 -34.20
N LYS A 372 -28.04 4.70 -34.52
CA LYS A 372 -27.12 5.61 -33.83
C LYS A 372 -27.49 5.73 -32.34
N LYS A 373 -28.78 5.86 -32.02
CA LYS A 373 -29.28 5.89 -30.64
C LYS A 373 -29.00 4.59 -29.89
N THR A 374 -29.21 3.45 -30.54
CA THR A 374 -28.92 2.12 -29.99
C THR A 374 -27.45 1.97 -29.60
N ILE A 375 -26.52 2.44 -30.46
CA ILE A 375 -25.09 2.43 -30.14
C ILE A 375 -24.77 3.39 -29.00
N ALA A 376 -25.37 4.59 -28.99
CA ALA A 376 -25.18 5.58 -27.93
C ALA A 376 -25.64 5.05 -26.55
N ASN A 377 -26.81 4.42 -26.47
CA ASN A 377 -27.28 3.79 -25.23
C ASN A 377 -26.34 2.64 -24.80
N SER A 378 -25.86 1.84 -25.76
CA SER A 378 -24.92 0.75 -25.46
C SER A 378 -23.55 1.26 -25.01
N LEU A 379 -23.11 2.43 -25.47
CA LEU A 379 -21.93 3.14 -24.97
C LEU A 379 -22.13 3.53 -23.50
N ASP A 380 -23.29 4.07 -23.15
CA ASP A 380 -23.58 4.42 -21.75
C ASP A 380 -23.50 3.19 -20.82
N ASP A 381 -23.91 2.03 -21.31
CA ASP A 381 -23.81 0.72 -20.62
C ASP A 381 -22.42 0.07 -20.66
N GLY A 382 -21.44 0.71 -21.31
CA GLY A 382 -20.04 0.28 -21.27
C GLY A 382 -19.48 -0.30 -22.55
N LEU A 383 -20.20 -0.33 -23.66
CA LEU A 383 -19.63 -0.73 -24.96
C LEU A 383 -18.37 0.10 -25.28
N GLY A 384 -17.35 -0.53 -25.84
CA GLY A 384 -16.24 0.18 -26.48
C GLY A 384 -16.51 0.44 -27.95
N VAL A 385 -16.20 1.63 -28.47
CA VAL A 385 -16.32 1.94 -29.90
C VAL A 385 -14.99 2.44 -30.45
N ILE A 386 -14.47 1.79 -31.49
CA ILE A 386 -13.35 2.30 -32.30
C ILE A 386 -13.92 2.83 -33.62
N LEU A 387 -13.71 4.11 -33.88
CA LEU A 387 -14.15 4.75 -35.11
C LEU A 387 -12.95 5.02 -36.02
N LEU A 388 -12.92 4.36 -37.18
CA LEU A 388 -11.89 4.54 -38.20
C LEU A 388 -12.28 5.74 -39.07
N MET A 389 -11.53 6.84 -38.94
CA MET A 389 -11.94 8.14 -39.46
C MET A 389 -11.41 8.40 -40.86
N ASP A 390 -12.29 8.85 -41.76
CA ASP A 390 -11.98 9.31 -43.12
C ASP A 390 -11.72 10.82 -43.14
N LYS A 391 -10.80 11.27 -44.00
CA LYS A 391 -10.52 12.69 -44.18
C LYS A 391 -11.80 13.49 -44.51
N GLU A 392 -12.68 12.90 -45.31
CA GLU A 392 -13.93 13.49 -45.80
C GLU A 392 -15.04 13.54 -44.73
N SER A 393 -14.90 12.82 -43.61
CA SER A 393 -15.94 12.68 -42.58
C SER A 393 -15.68 13.54 -41.33
N LEU A 394 -14.78 14.51 -41.42
CA LEU A 394 -14.25 15.28 -40.28
C LEU A 394 -14.64 16.77 -40.30
N GLU A 395 -15.49 17.20 -41.24
CA GLU A 395 -15.75 18.63 -41.47
C GLU A 395 -16.87 19.22 -40.59
N ASP A 396 -17.75 18.42 -39.98
CA ASP A 396 -18.95 18.94 -39.28
C ASP A 396 -18.99 18.70 -37.76
N SER A 397 -18.76 17.47 -37.28
CA SER A 397 -18.69 17.12 -35.85
C SER A 397 -18.24 15.65 -35.68
N LEU A 398 -17.60 15.31 -34.55
CA LEU A 398 -17.24 13.92 -34.30
C LEU A 398 -18.47 13.07 -33.95
N PRO A 399 -18.62 11.87 -34.53
CA PRO A 399 -19.67 10.92 -34.15
C PRO A 399 -19.73 10.71 -32.63
N PHE A 400 -20.90 10.71 -32.00
CA PHE A 400 -21.06 10.53 -30.55
C PHE A 400 -20.44 11.65 -29.67
N SER A 401 -20.07 12.80 -30.23
CA SER A 401 -19.64 13.96 -29.45
C SER A 401 -20.80 14.87 -29.00
N ALA A 402 -22.06 14.43 -29.10
CA ALA A 402 -23.23 15.28 -28.83
C ALA A 402 -23.35 15.70 -27.35
N SER A 403 -22.88 14.88 -26.40
CA SER A 403 -22.75 15.30 -24.99
C SER A 403 -21.60 16.29 -24.76
N ALA A 404 -20.82 16.60 -25.81
CA ALA A 404 -19.70 17.51 -25.83
C ALA A 404 -20.00 18.78 -26.64
N GLU A 405 -21.28 19.22 -26.67
CA GLU A 405 -21.72 20.47 -27.30
C GLU A 405 -20.75 21.63 -26.98
N GLY A 406 -20.05 22.11 -28.02
CA GLY A 406 -19.34 23.39 -28.03
C GLY A 406 -17.82 23.39 -27.81
N TRP A 407 -17.15 22.27 -27.52
CA TRP A 407 -15.70 22.31 -27.19
C TRP A 407 -14.79 21.31 -27.92
N LEU A 408 -15.33 20.35 -28.68
CA LEU A 408 -14.54 19.51 -29.58
C LEU A 408 -14.49 20.15 -30.98
N SER A 409 -13.62 21.14 -31.16
CA SER A 409 -13.19 21.58 -32.49
C SER A 409 -12.06 20.65 -32.94
N THR A 410 -12.34 19.73 -33.86
CA THR A 410 -11.26 18.94 -34.47
C THR A 410 -10.69 19.72 -35.64
N ARG A 411 -9.55 20.38 -35.44
CA ARG A 411 -8.76 20.84 -36.57
C ARG A 411 -7.77 19.75 -36.94
N LEU A 412 -7.84 19.29 -38.19
CA LEU A 412 -6.74 18.49 -38.74
C LEU A 412 -5.56 19.41 -39.01
N VAL A 413 -4.48 19.21 -38.28
CA VAL A 413 -3.19 19.84 -38.57
C VAL A 413 -2.39 18.84 -39.39
N GLY A 414 -2.22 19.11 -40.68
CA GLY A 414 -1.57 18.15 -41.57
C GLY A 414 -1.61 18.49 -43.06
N LYS A 415 -0.51 18.20 -43.76
CA LYS A 415 -0.53 18.00 -45.24
C LYS A 415 -0.58 16.49 -45.49
N ASN A 416 -1.10 16.06 -46.64
CA ASN A 416 -1.00 14.66 -47.10
C ASN A 416 0.46 14.27 -47.42
N ASN A 417 1.35 14.31 -46.41
CA ASN A 417 2.73 13.92 -46.52
C ASN A 417 2.86 12.54 -45.89
N GLN A 418 3.07 11.54 -46.73
CA GLN A 418 3.49 10.21 -46.28
C GLN A 418 4.90 10.35 -45.70
N SER A 419 5.01 10.35 -44.38
CA SER A 419 6.30 10.35 -43.68
C SER A 419 6.37 9.10 -42.83
N ALA A 420 7.54 8.45 -42.82
CA ALA A 420 7.81 7.37 -41.89
C ALA A 420 7.94 7.98 -40.47
N LEU A 421 7.04 7.63 -39.56
CA LEU A 421 6.96 8.17 -38.21
C LEU A 421 6.74 7.05 -37.20
N TYR A 422 7.32 7.19 -36.00
CA TYR A 422 7.13 6.23 -34.92
C TYR A 422 5.82 6.51 -34.19
N LEU A 423 5.17 5.47 -33.67
CA LEU A 423 4.01 5.62 -32.79
C LEU A 423 4.46 5.59 -31.32
N GLU A 424 3.91 6.50 -30.54
CA GLU A 424 4.15 6.64 -29.11
C GLU A 424 2.83 6.48 -28.36
N SER A 425 2.84 5.69 -27.29
CA SER A 425 1.72 5.58 -26.35
C SER A 425 1.84 6.64 -25.27
N LEU A 426 0.69 7.22 -24.92
CA LEU A 426 0.55 8.21 -23.87
C LEU A 426 -0.14 7.56 -22.66
N LYS A 427 0.48 7.63 -21.48
CA LYS A 427 -0.11 7.18 -20.21
C LYS A 427 -0.69 8.37 -19.44
N GLU A 428 -1.93 8.22 -18.94
CA GLU A 428 -2.65 9.25 -18.15
C GLU A 428 -1.89 9.77 -16.92
N ASN A 429 -1.00 8.97 -16.29
CA ASN A 429 -0.41 9.31 -14.99
C ASN A 429 1.11 9.47 -14.97
N ASN A 430 1.82 9.23 -16.07
CA ASN A 430 3.26 9.48 -16.17
C ASN A 430 3.50 10.22 -17.49
N LYS A 431 4.15 11.39 -17.45
CA LYS A 431 4.57 12.19 -18.64
C LYS A 431 5.65 11.49 -19.49
N GLY A 432 5.64 10.16 -19.57
CA GLY A 432 6.55 9.35 -20.35
C GLY A 432 5.88 8.95 -21.66
N HIS A 433 6.42 9.43 -22.78
CA HIS A 433 6.15 8.87 -24.09
C HIS A 433 6.90 7.55 -24.18
N HIS A 434 6.19 6.44 -24.39
CA HIS A 434 6.83 5.17 -24.68
C HIS A 434 6.62 4.87 -26.16
N LEU A 435 7.71 4.62 -26.88
CA LEU A 435 7.63 4.06 -28.22
C LEU A 435 6.79 2.78 -28.13
N LEU A 436 5.64 2.78 -28.80
CA LEU A 436 4.89 1.54 -29.02
C LEU A 436 5.75 0.58 -29.85
N TYR A 437 6.58 1.13 -30.74
CA TYR A 437 7.46 0.36 -31.61
C TYR A 437 8.64 1.16 -32.20
N GLU A 438 9.67 0.42 -32.65
CA GLU A 438 10.95 0.93 -33.17
C GLU A 438 11.05 0.94 -34.71
N SER A 439 10.02 0.51 -35.46
CA SER A 439 9.93 0.77 -36.91
C SER A 439 8.94 1.89 -37.20
N ALA A 440 9.35 2.77 -38.12
CA ALA A 440 8.55 3.90 -38.56
C ALA A 440 7.44 3.44 -39.51
N ILE A 441 6.22 3.95 -39.32
CA ILE A 441 5.09 3.73 -40.22
C ILE A 441 5.01 4.89 -41.20
N SER A 442 4.84 4.60 -42.49
CA SER A 442 4.37 5.60 -43.42
C SER A 442 2.88 5.85 -43.18
N HIS A 443 2.53 6.88 -42.42
CA HIS A 443 1.14 7.33 -42.28
C HIS A 443 0.95 8.72 -42.89
N ILE A 444 -0.29 9.03 -43.25
CA ILE A 444 -0.69 10.36 -43.73
C ILE A 444 -0.66 11.29 -42.51
N SER A 445 0.24 12.28 -42.49
CA SER A 445 0.36 13.24 -41.38
C SER A 445 -0.87 14.13 -41.26
N ASN A 446 -1.89 13.63 -40.57
CA ASN A 446 -3.00 14.38 -40.03
C ASN A 446 -3.01 14.12 -38.53
N GLY A 447 -2.93 15.17 -37.72
CA GLY A 447 -3.12 15.09 -36.28
C GLY A 447 -4.47 15.66 -35.87
N PHE A 448 -4.99 15.19 -34.75
CA PHE A 448 -6.04 15.91 -34.03
C PHE A 448 -5.42 17.07 -33.22
N GLU A 449 -6.04 18.24 -33.29
CA GLU A 449 -5.83 19.36 -32.37
C GLU A 449 -7.09 19.53 -31.51
N PHE A 450 -6.92 19.74 -30.21
CA PHE A 450 -8.02 19.92 -29.25
C PHE A 450 -7.74 21.12 -28.36
N GLU A 451 -8.78 21.89 -28.04
CA GLU A 451 -8.67 23.11 -27.22
C GLU A 451 -8.71 22.84 -25.69
N ASP A 452 -9.15 21.65 -25.22
CA ASP A 452 -9.31 21.41 -23.76
C ASP A 452 -9.17 19.92 -23.29
N ASN A 453 -8.98 19.74 -21.98
CA ASN A 453 -8.50 18.54 -21.27
C ASN A 453 -9.49 17.35 -21.09
N LYS A 454 -10.64 17.35 -21.78
CA LYS A 454 -11.69 16.31 -21.59
C LYS A 454 -11.57 15.11 -22.53
N SER A 455 -10.60 15.12 -23.43
CA SER A 455 -10.24 13.98 -24.27
C SER A 455 -8.88 13.44 -23.86
N THR A 456 -8.68 12.13 -23.96
CA THR A 456 -7.41 11.50 -23.61
C THR A 456 -6.69 11.09 -24.89
N PRO A 457 -5.55 11.73 -25.25
CA PRO A 457 -4.77 11.28 -26.38
C PRO A 457 -4.15 9.93 -26.02
N LEU A 458 -4.34 8.92 -26.88
CA LEU A 458 -3.82 7.57 -26.64
C LEU A 458 -2.53 7.31 -27.41
N ILE A 459 -2.48 7.76 -28.66
CA ILE A 459 -1.38 7.49 -29.57
C ILE A 459 -0.99 8.78 -30.29
N SER A 460 0.29 9.14 -30.20
CA SER A 460 0.90 10.20 -30.98
C SER A 460 1.96 9.64 -31.93
N ASN A 461 2.41 10.47 -32.87
CA ASN A 461 3.59 10.15 -33.65
C ASN A 461 4.85 10.84 -33.10
N SER A 462 6.02 10.52 -33.69
CA SER A 462 7.30 11.14 -33.33
C SER A 462 7.40 12.66 -33.57
N LYS A 463 6.43 13.26 -34.27
CA LYS A 463 6.27 14.73 -34.39
C LYS A 463 5.32 15.30 -33.33
N LYS A 464 4.84 14.48 -32.39
CA LYS A 464 3.85 14.78 -31.34
C LYS A 464 2.46 15.13 -31.86
N GLU A 465 2.14 14.76 -33.09
CA GLU A 465 0.78 14.87 -33.62
C GLU A 465 -0.06 13.71 -33.06
N ILE A 466 -1.25 14.01 -32.54
CA ILE A 466 -2.14 13.00 -31.94
C ILE A 466 -2.89 12.27 -33.06
N LEU A 467 -2.75 10.95 -33.12
CA LEU A 467 -3.36 10.10 -34.16
C LEU A 467 -4.58 9.31 -33.68
N VAL A 468 -4.63 9.04 -32.37
CA VAL A 468 -5.77 8.40 -31.73
C VAL A 468 -6.13 9.19 -30.48
N VAL A 469 -7.39 9.60 -30.42
CA VAL A 469 -7.98 10.25 -29.25
C VAL A 469 -9.09 9.35 -28.68
N GLN A 470 -9.25 9.38 -27.36
CA GLN A 470 -10.33 8.71 -26.66
C GLN A 470 -11.23 9.73 -25.95
N LEU A 471 -12.54 9.47 -26.04
CA LEU A 471 -13.60 10.17 -25.34
C LEU A 471 -14.32 9.17 -24.43
N GLN A 472 -14.59 9.56 -23.20
CA GLN A 472 -15.41 8.77 -22.29
C GLN A 472 -16.88 9.18 -22.41
N GLN A 473 -17.76 8.19 -22.57
CA GLN A 473 -19.21 8.40 -22.63
C GLN A 473 -19.91 7.34 -21.77
N GLY A 474 -20.57 7.78 -20.70
CA GLY A 474 -21.12 6.90 -19.68
C GLY A 474 -20.06 5.95 -19.08
N LEU A 475 -20.33 4.64 -19.09
CA LEU A 475 -19.36 3.61 -18.71
C LEU A 475 -18.44 3.19 -19.86
N GLY A 476 -18.78 3.57 -21.10
CA GLY A 476 -18.08 3.20 -22.31
C GLY A 476 -17.05 4.23 -22.76
N LYS A 477 -16.38 3.88 -23.86
CA LYS A 477 -15.29 4.69 -24.41
C LYS A 477 -15.37 4.68 -25.94
N VAL A 478 -15.20 5.85 -26.53
CA VAL A 478 -15.11 6.03 -27.99
C VAL A 478 -13.68 6.42 -28.34
N SER A 479 -13.02 5.68 -29.21
CA SER A 479 -11.67 5.98 -29.69
C SER A 479 -11.69 6.26 -31.18
N TYR A 480 -11.28 7.46 -31.55
CA TYR A 480 -11.24 7.92 -32.95
C TYR A 480 -9.82 7.72 -33.46
N SER A 481 -9.66 6.94 -34.52
CA SER A 481 -8.36 6.59 -35.09
C SER A 481 -8.22 7.13 -36.51
N LEU A 482 -7.13 7.86 -36.76
CA LEU A 482 -6.70 8.27 -38.10
C LEU A 482 -5.78 7.25 -38.78
N ILE A 483 -5.44 6.15 -38.09
CA ILE A 483 -4.47 5.15 -38.54
C ILE A 483 -5.20 4.06 -39.35
N LYS A 484 -4.81 3.87 -40.62
CA LYS A 484 -5.46 2.96 -41.57
C LYS A 484 -4.52 2.02 -42.35
N ASP A 485 -3.21 2.18 -42.18
CA ASP A 485 -2.19 1.44 -42.92
C ASP A 485 -1.47 0.39 -42.05
N THR A 486 -2.06 -0.02 -40.92
CA THR A 486 -1.39 -0.99 -40.01
C THR A 486 -1.25 -2.36 -40.66
N TYR A 487 -2.10 -2.71 -41.63
CA TYR A 487 -1.97 -3.94 -42.42
C TYR A 487 -0.59 -4.09 -43.10
N ARG A 488 0.11 -2.99 -43.39
CA ARG A 488 1.44 -3.03 -44.03
C ARG A 488 2.48 -3.67 -43.13
N TRP A 489 2.35 -3.56 -41.81
CA TRP A 489 3.19 -4.29 -40.87
C TRP A 489 3.11 -5.79 -41.10
N VAL A 490 1.90 -6.32 -41.24
CA VAL A 490 1.70 -7.75 -41.50
C VAL A 490 2.31 -8.13 -42.85
N SER A 491 2.10 -7.31 -43.88
CA SER A 491 2.67 -7.53 -45.22
C SER A 491 4.21 -7.52 -45.23
N ASN A 492 4.83 -6.74 -44.34
CA ASN A 492 6.29 -6.62 -44.20
C ASN A 492 6.89 -7.63 -43.20
N GLY A 493 6.08 -8.54 -42.65
CA GLY A 493 6.52 -9.53 -41.64
C GLY A 493 6.57 -9.02 -40.20
N GLU A 494 6.22 -7.76 -39.95
CA GLU A 494 6.19 -7.11 -38.63
C GLU A 494 4.86 -7.40 -37.87
N LYS A 495 4.46 -8.68 -37.78
CA LYS A 495 3.19 -9.08 -37.14
C LYS A 495 3.08 -8.67 -35.68
N ASN A 496 4.20 -8.66 -34.95
CA ASN A 496 4.24 -8.26 -33.55
C ASN A 496 3.82 -6.80 -33.37
N SER A 497 4.25 -5.90 -34.25
CA SER A 497 3.93 -4.48 -34.21
C SER A 497 2.44 -4.23 -34.41
N HIS A 498 1.85 -4.91 -35.40
CA HIS A 498 0.41 -4.93 -35.61
C HIS A 498 -0.33 -5.44 -34.37
N SER A 499 0.14 -6.53 -33.78
CA SER A 499 -0.47 -7.11 -32.58
C SER A 499 -0.42 -6.16 -31.38
N LEU A 500 0.73 -5.55 -31.11
CA LEU A 500 0.93 -4.62 -29.99
C LEU A 500 0.04 -3.39 -30.12
N PHE A 501 -0.03 -2.82 -31.32
CA PHE A 501 -0.89 -1.67 -31.59
C PHE A 501 -2.36 -1.99 -31.32
N TRP A 502 -2.88 -3.06 -31.91
CA TRP A 502 -4.30 -3.42 -31.77
C TRP A 502 -4.65 -3.90 -30.37
N GLN A 503 -3.77 -4.66 -29.70
CA GLN A 503 -3.93 -4.97 -28.27
C GLN A 503 -4.02 -3.69 -27.44
N HIS A 504 -3.11 -2.74 -27.65
CA HIS A 504 -3.10 -1.50 -26.88
C HIS A 504 -4.38 -0.69 -27.09
N LEU A 505 -4.80 -0.50 -28.35
CA LEU A 505 -6.00 0.26 -28.67
C LEU A 505 -7.26 -0.44 -28.13
N ILE A 506 -7.44 -1.72 -28.42
CA ILE A 506 -8.62 -2.48 -27.99
C ILE A 506 -8.68 -2.58 -26.47
N LYS A 507 -7.56 -2.82 -25.77
CA LYS A 507 -7.53 -2.89 -24.30
C LYS A 507 -8.01 -1.58 -23.65
N ASN A 508 -7.63 -0.44 -24.24
CA ASN A 508 -8.02 0.86 -23.69
C ASN A 508 -9.45 1.25 -24.04
N THR A 509 -10.03 0.71 -25.12
CA THR A 509 -11.37 1.08 -25.63
C THR A 509 -12.46 0.08 -25.27
N ALA A 510 -12.17 -1.23 -25.25
CA ALA A 510 -13.16 -2.28 -25.07
C ALA A 510 -13.88 -2.19 -23.72
N ARG A 511 -15.10 -2.74 -23.68
CA ARG A 511 -15.91 -2.86 -22.47
C ARG A 511 -15.11 -3.55 -21.37
N GLN A 512 -15.00 -2.88 -20.23
CA GLN A 512 -14.42 -3.48 -19.04
C GLN A 512 -15.45 -4.37 -18.37
N ARG A 513 -15.44 -5.67 -18.67
CA ARG A 513 -16.18 -6.66 -17.90
C ARG A 513 -15.55 -6.75 -16.51
N LYS A 514 -16.18 -6.10 -15.53
CA LYS A 514 -15.78 -6.23 -14.12
C LYS A 514 -15.93 -7.67 -13.69
N ASN A 515 -14.88 -8.24 -13.11
CA ASN A 515 -15.01 -9.54 -12.49
C ASN A 515 -15.94 -9.41 -11.28
N GLU A 516 -16.65 -10.49 -10.98
CA GLU A 516 -17.53 -10.53 -9.81
C GLU A 516 -16.72 -10.43 -8.50
N ILE A 517 -15.47 -10.94 -8.54
CA ILE A 517 -14.47 -10.81 -7.48
C ILE A 517 -13.17 -10.22 -8.03
N GLU A 518 -12.67 -9.15 -7.41
CA GLU A 518 -11.44 -8.46 -7.82
C GLU A 518 -10.49 -8.23 -6.63
N TRP A 519 -9.18 -8.31 -6.89
CA TRP A 519 -8.17 -7.90 -5.90
C TRP A 519 -8.23 -6.39 -5.68
N ILE A 520 -8.31 -5.97 -4.41
CA ILE A 520 -8.14 -4.57 -4.00
C ILE A 520 -6.74 -4.32 -3.43
N THR A 521 -6.08 -5.37 -2.94
CA THR A 521 -4.80 -5.25 -2.22
C THR A 521 -3.82 -4.40 -3.03
N ASP A 522 -3.30 -3.34 -2.41
CA ASP A 522 -2.23 -2.53 -2.97
C ASP A 522 -1.10 -3.47 -3.41
N ASN A 523 -0.48 -3.19 -4.55
CA ASN A 523 0.54 -3.97 -5.27
C ASN A 523 1.83 -4.33 -4.46
N GLU A 524 1.76 -4.38 -3.13
CA GLU A 524 2.81 -4.84 -2.24
C GLU A 524 3.04 -6.36 -2.45
N ARG A 525 4.31 -6.73 -2.60
CA ARG A 525 4.72 -8.12 -2.75
C ARG A 525 4.44 -8.86 -1.44
N ILE A 526 3.62 -9.91 -1.51
CA ILE A 526 3.30 -10.79 -0.40
C ILE A 526 4.53 -11.65 -0.11
N VAL A 527 5.03 -11.67 1.13
CA VAL A 527 6.28 -12.37 1.48
C VAL A 527 6.02 -13.51 2.46
N VAL A 528 6.72 -14.64 2.28
CA VAL A 528 6.65 -15.80 3.19
C VAL A 528 6.93 -15.41 4.64
N GLY A 529 6.11 -15.92 5.55
CA GLY A 529 6.22 -15.76 6.99
C GLY A 529 5.81 -14.39 7.52
N ASN A 530 5.51 -13.42 6.64
CA ASN A 530 4.96 -12.14 7.04
C ASN A 530 3.46 -12.23 7.28
N LYS A 531 2.94 -11.35 8.14
CA LYS A 531 1.49 -11.14 8.27
C LYS A 531 1.01 -10.28 7.12
N GLU A 532 0.19 -10.85 6.26
CA GLU A 532 -0.30 -10.22 5.05
C GLU A 532 -1.80 -9.90 5.18
N ARG A 533 -2.22 -8.76 4.63
CA ARG A 533 -3.64 -8.36 4.62
C ARG A 533 -4.17 -8.48 3.21
N LEU A 534 -4.97 -9.51 2.96
CA LEU A 534 -5.59 -9.76 1.67
C LEU A 534 -6.92 -9.02 1.62
N CYS A 535 -7.16 -8.21 0.58
CA CYS A 535 -8.42 -7.50 0.41
C CYS A 535 -8.98 -7.68 -1.00
N VAL A 536 -10.29 -7.90 -1.08
CA VAL A 536 -11.01 -8.24 -2.31
C VAL A 536 -12.33 -7.48 -2.38
N ALA A 537 -12.69 -7.04 -3.57
CA ALA A 537 -14.00 -6.52 -3.91
C ALA A 537 -14.85 -7.70 -4.32
N ASN A 538 -16.01 -7.89 -3.70
CA ASN A 538 -16.89 -8.98 -4.04
C ASN A 538 -18.34 -8.50 -4.16
N LYS A 539 -18.92 -8.67 -5.35
CA LYS A 539 -20.31 -8.34 -5.66
C LYS A 539 -21.29 -9.50 -5.52
N LEU A 540 -20.80 -10.73 -5.40
CA LEU A 540 -21.60 -11.95 -5.24
C LEU A 540 -22.12 -12.12 -3.82
N MET A 541 -21.51 -11.46 -2.84
CA MET A 541 -21.67 -11.82 -1.43
C MET A 541 -22.51 -10.82 -0.65
N SER A 542 -23.52 -11.34 0.05
CA SER A 542 -24.38 -10.60 0.98
C SER A 542 -23.97 -10.75 2.46
N SER A 543 -23.22 -11.80 2.84
CA SER A 543 -22.77 -12.07 4.21
C SER A 543 -21.61 -11.18 4.65
N ASP A 544 -21.57 -10.76 5.91
CA ASP A 544 -20.47 -9.95 6.48
C ASP A 544 -19.21 -10.77 6.80
N LEU A 545 -19.33 -12.10 6.87
CA LEU A 545 -18.27 -13.04 7.20
C LEU A 545 -18.24 -14.18 6.18
N TYR A 546 -17.06 -14.50 5.66
CA TYR A 546 -16.93 -15.52 4.63
C TYR A 546 -15.66 -16.37 4.81
N GLN A 547 -15.83 -17.69 4.82
CA GLN A 547 -14.74 -18.64 4.88
C GLN A 547 -14.24 -18.95 3.47
N SER A 548 -12.97 -18.73 3.21
CA SER A 548 -12.30 -19.01 1.96
C SER A 548 -11.14 -19.98 2.16
N GLU A 549 -10.67 -20.56 1.07
CA GLU A 549 -9.53 -21.45 1.08
C GLU A 549 -8.43 -20.88 0.19
N ILE A 550 -7.22 -20.89 0.71
CA ILE A 550 -6.01 -20.56 -0.03
C ILE A 550 -5.23 -21.85 -0.22
N HIS A 551 -4.99 -22.21 -1.47
CA HIS A 551 -4.23 -23.40 -1.85
C HIS A 551 -2.87 -22.97 -2.37
N SER A 552 -1.81 -23.57 -1.85
CA SER A 552 -0.45 -23.41 -2.35
C SER A 552 -0.16 -24.46 -3.42
N PHE A 553 0.27 -24.02 -4.61
CA PHE A 553 0.61 -24.94 -5.70
C PHE A 553 1.93 -25.69 -5.45
N ARG A 554 2.79 -25.19 -4.55
CA ARG A 554 4.12 -25.78 -4.32
C ARG A 554 4.09 -26.99 -3.40
N ASP A 555 3.35 -26.89 -2.29
CA ASP A 555 3.30 -27.92 -1.23
C ASP A 555 1.90 -28.53 -1.07
N ASN A 556 0.95 -28.14 -1.92
CA ASN A 556 -0.45 -28.60 -1.92
C ASN A 556 -1.15 -28.41 -0.56
N LYS A 557 -0.68 -27.46 0.26
CA LYS A 557 -1.32 -27.11 1.53
C LYS A 557 -2.51 -26.21 1.31
N VAL A 558 -3.54 -26.41 2.13
CA VAL A 558 -4.76 -25.60 2.16
C VAL A 558 -4.84 -24.83 3.47
N SER A 559 -4.90 -23.51 3.38
CA SER A 559 -5.15 -22.61 4.50
C SER A 559 -6.59 -22.10 4.46
N LYS A 560 -7.35 -22.34 5.53
CA LYS A 560 -8.67 -21.74 5.71
C LYS A 560 -8.51 -20.31 6.22
N VAL A 561 -9.08 -19.35 5.50
CA VAL A 561 -8.94 -17.92 5.78
C VAL A 561 -10.31 -17.29 5.89
N LEU A 562 -10.51 -16.47 6.92
CA LEU A 562 -11.78 -15.81 7.19
C LEU A 562 -11.72 -14.36 6.70
N PHE A 563 -12.54 -14.04 5.71
CA PHE A 563 -12.70 -12.71 5.15
C PHE A 563 -13.85 -11.99 5.85
N ASN A 564 -13.53 -10.81 6.39
CA ASN A 564 -14.48 -9.94 7.08
C ASN A 564 -14.80 -8.76 6.19
N LYS A 565 -16.08 -8.41 6.07
CA LYS A 565 -16.52 -7.19 5.41
C LYS A 565 -16.00 -5.97 6.14
N VAL A 566 -15.57 -4.97 5.38
CA VAL A 566 -15.15 -3.67 5.92
C VAL A 566 -16.40 -2.81 6.08
N PRO A 567 -16.82 -2.44 7.31
CA PRO A 567 -18.13 -1.81 7.54
C PRO A 567 -18.34 -0.49 6.79
N THR A 568 -17.27 0.25 6.53
CA THR A 568 -17.31 1.57 5.88
C THR A 568 -17.24 1.52 4.36
N LEU A 569 -16.99 0.36 3.75
CA LEU A 569 -16.75 0.21 2.32
C LEU A 569 -17.64 -0.88 1.72
N THR A 570 -18.52 -0.49 0.80
CA THR A 570 -19.43 -1.41 0.10
C THR A 570 -18.64 -2.51 -0.61
N ASN A 571 -19.05 -3.77 -0.43
CA ASN A 571 -18.50 -4.95 -1.12
C ASN A 571 -16.99 -5.20 -0.92
N ARG A 572 -16.37 -4.63 0.12
CA ARG A 572 -14.96 -4.88 0.43
C ARG A 572 -14.82 -5.88 1.56
N TYR A 573 -14.05 -6.92 1.32
CA TYR A 573 -13.73 -7.96 2.29
C TYR A 573 -12.22 -8.03 2.49
N CYS A 574 -11.77 -8.21 3.72
CA CYS A 574 -10.36 -8.38 4.00
C CYS A 574 -10.11 -9.48 5.04
N ALA A 575 -8.99 -10.17 4.89
CA ALA A 575 -8.50 -11.18 5.83
C ALA A 575 -7.05 -10.92 6.22
N SER A 576 -6.61 -11.52 7.32
CA SER A 576 -5.19 -11.66 7.64
C SER A 576 -4.73 -13.06 7.24
N TYR A 577 -3.60 -13.15 6.56
CA TYR A 577 -3.02 -14.39 6.08
C TYR A 577 -1.52 -14.44 6.42
N TRP A 578 -1.01 -15.62 6.77
CA TRP A 578 0.41 -15.86 7.05
C TRP A 578 0.89 -16.96 6.10
N PRO A 579 1.50 -16.61 4.96
CA PRO A 579 1.98 -17.61 4.02
C PRO A 579 3.13 -18.43 4.62
N GLU A 580 3.02 -19.76 4.61
CA GLU A 580 4.08 -20.66 5.09
C GLU A 580 5.10 -21.02 4.00
N ALA A 581 4.68 -21.03 2.73
CA ALA A 581 5.49 -21.42 1.59
C ALA A 581 5.56 -20.30 0.54
N SER A 582 6.68 -20.21 -0.17
CA SER A 582 6.79 -19.34 -1.36
C SER A 582 6.26 -20.07 -2.59
N GLY A 583 5.85 -19.29 -3.60
CA GLY A 583 5.33 -19.80 -4.85
C GLY A 583 3.92 -19.29 -5.17
N TRP A 584 3.35 -19.82 -6.22
CA TRP A 584 1.98 -19.52 -6.62
C TRP A 584 0.98 -20.08 -5.60
N HIS A 585 -0.02 -19.26 -5.30
CA HIS A 585 -1.17 -19.61 -4.49
C HIS A 585 -2.44 -19.21 -5.23
N HIS A 586 -3.56 -19.87 -4.95
CA HIS A 586 -4.87 -19.43 -5.39
C HIS A 586 -5.84 -19.31 -4.22
N LEU A 587 -6.58 -18.21 -4.18
CA LEU A 587 -7.68 -17.98 -3.26
C LEU A 587 -8.98 -18.43 -3.95
N ARG A 588 -9.65 -19.43 -3.39
CA ARG A 588 -10.98 -19.86 -3.81
C ARG A 588 -12.03 -19.08 -3.02
N MET A 589 -12.86 -18.33 -3.73
CA MET A 589 -13.86 -17.46 -3.11
C MET A 589 -15.19 -17.48 -3.88
N GLY A 590 -16.30 -17.65 -3.17
CA GLY A 590 -17.64 -17.84 -3.75
C GLY A 590 -18.25 -19.19 -3.38
N GLU A 591 -19.56 -19.32 -3.50
CA GLU A 591 -20.28 -20.54 -3.10
C GLU A 591 -19.85 -21.76 -3.92
N GLU A 592 -20.10 -22.98 -3.45
CA GLU A 592 -19.65 -24.22 -4.11
C GLU A 592 -20.03 -24.28 -5.60
N ASN A 593 -21.21 -23.73 -5.96
CA ASN A 593 -21.71 -23.71 -7.34
C ASN A 593 -21.30 -22.47 -8.15
N LYS A 594 -20.72 -21.45 -7.51
CA LYS A 594 -20.29 -20.17 -8.12
C LYS A 594 -19.06 -19.63 -7.38
N TYR A 595 -17.92 -20.28 -7.57
CA TYR A 595 -16.65 -19.80 -7.04
C TYR A 595 -15.75 -19.23 -8.14
N GLN A 596 -14.98 -18.20 -7.79
CA GLN A 596 -13.89 -17.68 -8.59
C GLN A 596 -12.56 -17.96 -7.88
N ALA A 597 -11.55 -18.38 -8.65
CA ALA A 597 -10.20 -18.54 -8.15
C ALA A 597 -9.39 -17.28 -8.48
N LEU A 598 -8.73 -16.71 -7.47
CA LEU A 598 -7.85 -15.56 -7.60
C LEU A 598 -6.41 -15.98 -7.33
N ASN A 599 -5.58 -15.98 -8.37
CA ASN A 599 -4.16 -16.32 -8.23
C ASN A 599 -3.35 -15.16 -7.68
N PHE A 600 -2.30 -15.47 -6.91
CA PHE A 600 -1.29 -14.54 -6.44
C PHE A 600 0.01 -15.28 -6.13
N TYR A 601 1.13 -14.56 -6.10
CA TYR A 601 2.43 -15.14 -5.80
C TYR A 601 2.93 -14.70 -4.43
N VAL A 602 3.48 -15.64 -3.67
CA VAL A 602 4.14 -15.40 -2.39
C VAL A 602 5.65 -15.48 -2.59
N TYR A 603 6.34 -14.36 -2.37
CA TYR A 603 7.77 -14.23 -2.58
C TYR A 603 8.58 -14.75 -1.38
N PRO A 604 9.73 -15.41 -1.60
CA PRO A 604 10.64 -15.74 -0.53
C PRO A 604 11.29 -14.47 0.05
N LYS A 605 11.79 -14.56 1.29
CA LYS A 605 12.26 -13.39 2.08
C LYS A 605 13.51 -12.70 1.51
N ASP A 606 14.28 -13.42 0.70
CA ASP A 606 15.51 -12.99 0.05
C ASP A 606 15.28 -12.33 -1.32
N ASN A 607 14.08 -12.47 -1.90
CA ASN A 607 13.72 -11.85 -3.17
C ASN A 607 13.61 -10.32 -3.02
N PHE A 608 14.29 -9.57 -3.87
CA PHE A 608 14.43 -8.11 -3.83
C PHE A 608 14.92 -7.60 -2.47
N LEU A 609 15.94 -8.25 -1.90
CA LEU A 609 16.46 -7.93 -0.58
C LEU A 609 16.86 -6.44 -0.45
N ALA A 610 17.53 -5.89 -1.46
CA ALA A 610 17.92 -4.48 -1.51
C ALA A 610 16.70 -3.54 -1.42
N ASP A 611 15.63 -3.84 -2.18
CA ASP A 611 14.40 -3.05 -2.15
C ASP A 611 13.65 -3.18 -0.81
N HIS A 612 13.60 -4.39 -0.23
CA HIS A 612 12.98 -4.61 1.08
C HIS A 612 13.66 -3.80 2.18
N LYS A 613 14.99 -3.77 2.22
CA LYS A 613 15.74 -2.93 3.16
C LYS A 613 15.50 -1.45 2.95
N ARG A 614 15.56 -0.98 1.70
CA ARG A 614 15.26 0.40 1.33
C ARG A 614 13.87 0.83 1.82
N LEU A 615 12.86 -0.04 1.67
CA LEU A 615 11.51 0.22 2.14
C LEU A 615 11.43 0.29 3.67
N LYS A 616 12.11 -0.58 4.41
CA LYS A 616 12.17 -0.52 5.88
C LYS A 616 12.83 0.77 6.38
N ILE A 617 13.95 1.17 5.78
CA ILE A 617 14.64 2.44 6.07
C ILE A 617 13.68 3.62 5.83
N LYS A 618 13.05 3.67 4.65
CA LYS A 618 12.09 4.73 4.28
C LYS A 618 10.92 4.81 5.27
N ASN A 619 10.33 3.67 5.61
CA ASN A 619 9.19 3.60 6.53
C ASN A 619 9.58 4.06 7.95
N THR A 620 10.76 3.67 8.43
CA THR A 620 11.26 4.04 9.76
C THR A 620 11.58 5.52 9.86
N LEU A 621 12.19 6.12 8.83
CA LEU A 621 12.42 7.56 8.74
C LEU A 621 11.11 8.34 8.77
N LYS A 622 10.11 7.91 7.98
CA LYS A 622 8.78 8.53 7.99
C LYS A 622 8.12 8.43 9.38
N TYR A 623 8.24 7.29 10.04
CA TYR A 623 7.70 7.09 11.38
C TYR A 623 8.40 7.98 12.42
N LYS A 624 9.74 8.11 12.33
CA LYS A 624 10.54 9.05 13.14
C LYS A 624 10.05 10.49 12.99
N GLU A 625 9.86 10.96 11.76
CA GLU A 625 9.35 12.30 11.48
C GLU A 625 7.94 12.51 12.06
N GLN A 626 7.06 11.53 11.91
CA GLN A 626 5.68 11.58 12.42
C GLN A 626 5.64 11.70 13.95
N ILE A 627 6.43 10.93 14.68
CA ILE A 627 6.45 10.98 16.15
C ILE A 627 7.18 12.23 16.67
N ASN A 628 8.32 12.58 16.07
CA ASN A 628 9.12 13.73 16.52
C ASN A 628 8.43 15.07 16.22
N SER A 629 7.60 15.16 15.18
CA SER A 629 6.78 16.35 14.91
C SER A 629 5.66 16.53 15.95
N MET A 630 5.04 15.45 16.44
CA MET A 630 4.06 15.50 17.54
C MET A 630 4.67 15.98 18.87
N LYS A 631 5.97 15.76 19.10
CA LYS A 631 6.70 16.29 20.27
C LYS A 631 6.72 17.83 20.27
N LYS A 632 6.85 18.46 19.08
CA LYS A 632 6.93 19.93 18.95
C LYS A 632 5.58 20.61 19.25
N THR A 633 4.46 19.99 18.91
CA THR A 633 3.11 20.53 19.18
C THR A 633 2.61 20.29 20.62
N SER A 634 3.16 19.30 21.35
CA SER A 634 2.76 18.98 22.73
C SER A 634 3.57 19.70 23.82
N ARG A 635 4.36 20.73 23.52
CA ARG A 635 5.14 21.49 24.51
C ARG A 635 4.30 22.39 25.44
N SER A 636 2.97 22.25 25.44
CA SER A 636 2.06 22.99 26.30
C SER A 636 1.42 22.08 27.35
N LYS A 637 1.52 22.52 28.61
CA LYS A 637 1.07 21.93 29.87
C LYS A 637 1.97 20.82 30.43
N THR A 638 2.89 21.23 31.31
CA THR A 638 3.41 20.38 32.39
C THR A 638 2.22 19.73 33.11
N ALA A 639 2.06 18.42 32.96
CA ALA A 639 1.09 17.67 33.74
C ALA A 639 1.64 17.58 35.16
N PHE A 640 0.99 18.25 36.10
CA PHE A 640 1.32 18.13 37.52
C PHE A 640 0.81 16.77 38.01
N LEU A 641 1.70 15.97 38.60
CA LEU A 641 1.31 14.75 39.33
C LEU A 641 1.11 15.13 40.80
N TYR A 642 -0.02 14.74 41.37
CA TYR A 642 -0.30 14.91 42.78
C TYR A 642 0.08 13.61 43.50
N GLY A 643 1.01 13.68 44.45
CA GLY A 643 1.40 12.56 45.30
C GLY A 643 0.73 12.66 46.67
N LYS A 644 0.16 11.55 47.15
CA LYS A 644 -0.40 11.44 48.51
C LYS A 644 0.74 11.21 49.51
N ILE A 645 0.71 11.90 50.66
CA ILE A 645 1.59 11.54 51.79
C ILE A 645 1.19 10.16 52.33
N GLU A 646 2.19 9.34 52.67
CA GLU A 646 1.94 8.06 53.31
C GLU A 646 1.35 8.25 54.72
N ILE A 647 0.16 7.68 54.93
CA ILE A 647 -0.69 7.88 56.11
C ILE A 647 0.03 7.53 57.43
N TRP A 648 1.02 6.62 57.39
CA TRP A 648 1.73 6.15 58.59
C TRP A 648 2.54 7.26 59.29
N ILE A 649 3.01 8.28 58.55
CA ILE A 649 3.80 9.38 59.12
C ILE A 649 2.98 10.15 60.16
N TYR A 650 1.70 10.40 59.88
CA TYR A 650 0.79 11.06 60.82
C TYR A 650 0.47 10.19 62.05
N TRP A 651 0.31 8.87 61.87
CA TRP A 651 0.16 7.94 62.99
C TRP A 651 1.38 7.91 63.90
N MET A 652 2.58 7.94 63.31
CA MET A 652 3.83 7.95 64.07
C MET A 652 3.98 9.23 64.91
N LEU A 653 3.61 10.39 64.35
CA LEU A 653 3.59 11.66 65.09
C LEU A 653 2.56 11.67 66.24
N ILE A 654 1.39 11.06 66.05
CA ILE A 654 0.38 10.91 67.11
C ILE A 654 0.93 10.03 68.23
N ILE A 655 1.50 8.87 67.90
CA ILE A 655 2.06 7.94 68.88
C ILE A 655 3.16 8.64 69.68
N LEU A 656 4.11 9.31 69.01
CA LEU A 656 5.19 10.05 69.66
C LEU A 656 4.66 11.12 70.62
N SER A 657 3.65 11.89 70.18
CA SER A 657 3.02 12.94 70.98
C SER A 657 2.33 12.38 72.23
N LEU A 658 1.60 11.26 72.10
CA LEU A 658 0.95 10.59 73.22
C LEU A 658 1.95 9.96 74.19
N THR A 659 3.03 9.35 73.69
CA THR A 659 4.12 8.86 74.56
C THR A 659 4.79 10.00 75.32
N TYR A 660 4.99 11.16 74.69
CA TYR A 660 5.57 12.31 75.38
C TYR A 660 4.65 12.81 76.50
N ILE A 661 3.34 12.95 76.25
CA ILE A 661 2.36 13.36 77.27
C ILE A 661 2.31 12.35 78.41
N TRP A 662 2.42 11.05 78.12
CA TRP A 662 2.45 10.01 79.15
C TRP A 662 3.73 10.07 80.00
N ILE A 663 4.89 10.29 79.38
CA ILE A 663 6.17 10.47 80.09
C ILE A 663 6.11 11.73 80.95
N GLU A 664 5.64 12.85 80.41
CA GLU A 664 5.51 14.11 81.15
C GLU A 664 4.61 13.95 82.38
N ARG A 665 3.48 13.25 82.23
CA ARG A 665 2.60 12.96 83.37
C ARG A 665 3.25 12.03 84.40
N LYS A 666 4.00 11.01 83.96
CA LYS A 666 4.57 10.00 84.86
C LYS A 666 5.78 10.51 85.66
N TYR A 667 6.51 11.50 85.12
CA TYR A 667 7.74 12.02 85.70
C TYR A 667 7.64 13.50 86.15
N SER A 668 6.46 14.14 86.07
CA SER A 668 6.21 15.49 86.60
C SER A 668 5.16 15.54 87.73
N GLU A 669 4.82 14.41 88.33
CA GLU A 669 4.37 14.33 89.75
C GLU A 669 5.59 14.07 90.62
#